data_AF-A0A1G0M5D1-F1
#
_entry.id   AF-A0A1G0M5D1-F1
#
_cell.length_a   1.000
_cell.length_b   1.000
_cell.length_c   1.000
_cell.angle_alpha   90.00
_cell.angle_beta   90.00
_cell.angle_gamma   90.00
#
_symmetry.space_group_name_H-M   'P 1'
#
loop_
_entity.id
_entity.type
_entity.pdbx_description
1 polymer ?
#
loop_
_entity_poly.entity_id
_entity_poly.type
_entity_poly.pdbx_seq_one_letter_code
_entity_poly.pdbx_strand_id
1 'polypeptide(L)'
;MENQKRMAGVVLSLLVQLLFLTMGLPHSAQAAWGDLDPSFGTGGEVVTDFVSYNESSVAIQADRKIVVAGTAYNGTNWDFALARYNADGSLDPNFGTGGIVMTDFAYNDNAALVADSASSVAIQADGKIIAVGDVFNGTNSDFALARYNADGSLDTSFGTDGRVTTNFVSGYADPSCVKEVSQETDIASSSDAARSLAIQADGKIVIAGSVSPPSYCGYLVSTNYDFALARYNTDGSLDTSFGIGGKVMTDFASSDDEAYSVVIQNGKIIAAGYASNGSNRKDFALARYNADGSLDPSFGTGGKVTTDFASSYDYANSVAIQADGKIMVVGSAVNGINSWDFALARYNADGSLDSSFGTGGKVTTDFASSYDYANSVAIQADGKIIAAGSANNGTNDFALARYNADGSLDPGFGTGGKVTTDFASHYDYADSVAIQADGKIIVAGNTFNGTNNNFALARYLVESPNPSPGGTMPGSNVTVQPVDPNTNTSPVTLTFDNVTRSGSTTVTTSGTGTPPPNGFKLGNPPVYYHIETTAGFDGQVHVCISYSGISFGNENDLRLFHETSTGWQDATDPGYPDTVNKVICGTVSSFSLFGVFEEQGYSFTGFLPPLENPPVQNAAKAGQTIPVKWQLLDGSGGYISNPAVVSATLYRVVACNGSGSGENQVPAETSGASGLRYDFETNQFIYNWKTDKSWTGKCYTFTLRFDDGSEHSAYFSLK
;
A
#
# COMPACT_ATOMS: atom_id res chain seq x y z
N MET A 1 37.68 22.63 56.83
CA MET A 1 36.39 23.34 56.84
C MET A 1 36.56 24.55 55.95
N GLU A 2 36.34 24.38 54.66
CA GLU A 2 35.03 24.57 54.03
C GLU A 2 34.88 26.03 53.62
N ASN A 3 34.89 26.25 52.30
CA ASN A 3 33.91 27.07 51.57
C ASN A 3 34.45 27.24 50.15
N GLN A 4 34.26 26.21 49.32
CA GLN A 4 33.08 26.03 48.46
C GLN A 4 32.90 27.16 47.43
N LYS A 5 33.25 26.75 46.19
CA LYS A 5 32.41 26.84 44.99
C LYS A 5 32.39 28.15 44.18
N ARG A 6 32.69 27.92 42.89
CA ARG A 6 32.19 28.55 41.65
C ARG A 6 32.91 29.82 41.18
N MET A 7 33.86 29.64 40.26
CA MET A 7 33.62 29.63 38.80
C MET A 7 34.97 29.79 38.12
N ALA A 8 35.48 28.72 37.50
CA ALA A 8 36.62 28.80 36.59
C ALA A 8 36.14 28.32 35.23
N GLY A 9 36.02 29.27 34.31
CA GLY A 9 35.91 29.00 32.88
C GLY A 9 37.29 28.77 32.27
N VAL A 10 37.28 27.94 31.23
CA VAL A 10 38.18 27.95 30.07
C VAL A 10 39.55 27.26 30.24
N VAL A 11 39.55 26.02 29.73
CA VAL A 11 40.56 25.36 28.86
C VAL A 11 41.85 24.85 29.50
N LEU A 12 41.91 23.52 29.69
CA LEU A 12 42.89 22.65 29.02
C LEU A 12 42.55 21.16 29.28
N SER A 13 42.19 20.39 28.26
CA SER A 13 42.56 18.97 28.20
C SER A 13 42.34 18.37 26.81
N LEU A 14 43.44 17.93 26.19
CA LEU A 14 43.46 17.06 25.02
C LEU A 14 43.36 15.59 25.49
N LEU A 15 42.67 14.79 24.65
CA LEU A 15 42.80 13.34 24.47
C LEU A 15 42.39 12.43 25.63
N VAL A 16 41.30 11.66 25.43
CA VAL A 16 41.31 10.18 25.33
C VAL A 16 39.88 9.66 25.10
N GLN A 17 39.77 8.83 24.04
CA GLN A 17 38.74 7.82 23.74
C GLN A 17 37.34 8.26 23.26
N LEU A 18 37.25 8.35 21.93
CA LEU A 18 36.08 7.99 21.13
C LEU A 18 35.60 6.58 21.52
N LEU A 19 34.43 6.51 22.15
CA LEU A 19 33.53 5.36 22.07
C LEU A 19 32.14 5.95 21.80
N PHE A 20 31.86 6.28 20.53
CA PHE A 20 30.50 6.58 20.12
C PHE A 20 29.74 5.26 20.09
N LEU A 21 29.05 4.97 21.19
CA LEU A 21 27.89 4.11 21.17
C LEU A 21 26.86 4.81 20.30
N THR A 22 26.78 4.43 19.02
CA THR A 22 25.65 4.80 18.16
C THR A 22 24.44 4.08 18.71
N MET A 23 23.77 4.69 19.69
CA MET A 23 22.37 4.40 19.93
C MET A 23 21.65 4.73 18.63
N GLY A 24 21.23 3.68 17.93
CA GLY A 24 20.35 3.80 16.78
C GLY A 24 19.16 4.63 17.19
N LEU A 25 19.09 5.85 16.67
CA LEU A 25 17.81 6.53 16.54
C LEU A 25 16.95 5.59 15.69
N PRO A 26 15.73 5.22 16.14
CA PRO A 26 14.85 4.42 15.31
C PRO A 26 14.60 5.25 14.06
N HIS A 27 15.13 4.79 12.92
CA HIS A 27 14.69 5.29 11.63
C HIS A 27 13.20 4.98 11.57
N SER A 28 12.39 6.03 11.47
CA SER A 28 10.94 5.96 11.32
C SER A 28 10.60 4.94 10.24
N ALA A 29 9.90 3.87 10.62
CA ALA A 29 9.35 2.91 9.67
C ALA A 29 8.52 3.68 8.63
N GLN A 30 8.77 3.43 7.35
CA GLN A 30 8.03 4.06 6.27
C GLN A 30 6.65 3.40 6.20
N ALA A 31 5.60 4.23 6.21
CA ALA A 31 4.23 3.76 6.32
C ALA A 31 3.80 2.91 5.10
N ALA A 32 3.22 1.75 5.35
CA ALA A 32 2.68 0.78 4.39
C ALA A 32 1.21 1.09 4.04
N TRP A 33 0.66 0.39 3.05
CA TRP A 33 -0.77 0.52 2.74
C TRP A 33 -1.59 -0.06 3.90
N GLY A 34 -2.63 0.65 4.31
CA GLY A 34 -3.41 0.31 5.50
C GLY A 34 -2.81 0.82 6.80
N ASP A 35 -1.61 1.42 6.78
CA ASP A 35 -1.13 2.15 7.96
C ASP A 35 -1.91 3.45 8.14
N LEU A 36 -2.04 3.87 9.39
CA LEU A 36 -2.55 5.18 9.76
C LEU A 36 -1.67 6.28 9.16
N ASP A 37 -2.31 7.32 8.63
CA ASP A 37 -1.63 8.48 8.05
C ASP A 37 -1.16 9.45 9.15
N PRO A 38 0.16 9.52 9.44
CA PRO A 38 0.66 10.35 10.54
C PRO A 38 0.46 11.86 10.34
N SER A 39 0.08 12.30 9.12
CA SER A 39 -0.26 13.70 8.83
C SER A 39 -1.71 14.09 9.18
N PHE A 40 -2.49 13.15 9.72
CA PHE A 40 -3.87 13.38 10.14
C PHE A 40 -3.99 13.30 11.66
N GLY A 41 -4.58 14.32 12.28
CA GLY A 41 -4.81 14.34 13.72
C GLY A 41 -3.56 14.01 14.54
N THR A 42 -3.70 13.09 15.48
CA THR A 42 -2.61 12.54 16.29
C THR A 42 -2.23 11.17 15.76
N GLY A 43 -1.25 11.10 14.85
CA GLY A 43 -0.75 9.80 14.35
C GLY A 43 -1.70 9.05 13.43
N GLY A 44 -2.66 9.72 12.81
CA GLY A 44 -3.69 9.14 11.94
C GLY A 44 -5.08 9.10 12.55
N GLU A 45 -5.21 9.51 13.81
CA GLU A 45 -6.42 9.40 14.60
C GLU A 45 -6.91 10.77 15.07
N VAL A 46 -8.23 10.95 15.12
CA VAL A 46 -8.89 12.12 15.71
C VAL A 46 -10.01 11.61 16.60
N VAL A 47 -9.98 11.99 17.87
CA VAL A 47 -11.11 11.85 18.80
C VAL A 47 -11.60 13.24 19.14
N THR A 48 -12.89 13.48 18.98
CA THR A 48 -13.49 14.78 19.30
C THR A 48 -14.34 14.66 20.56
N ASP A 49 -13.95 15.37 21.61
CA ASP A 49 -14.64 15.36 22.92
C ASP A 49 -16.02 16.04 22.85
N PHE A 50 -17.03 15.29 22.40
CA PHE A 50 -18.43 15.60 22.60
C PHE A 50 -19.18 14.29 22.93
N VAL A 51 -20.16 14.37 23.83
CA VAL A 51 -20.92 13.19 24.30
C VAL A 51 -21.83 12.75 23.16
N SER A 52 -21.48 11.65 22.50
CA SER A 52 -22.29 11.02 21.46
C SER A 52 -23.01 9.79 22.02
N TYR A 53 -24.17 9.44 21.43
CA TYR A 53 -24.88 8.21 21.78
C TYR A 53 -24.53 7.10 20.81
N ASN A 54 -24.75 7.32 19.51
CA ASN A 54 -24.41 6.41 18.40
C ASN A 54 -24.60 7.11 17.03
N GLU A 55 -24.06 6.42 16.01
CA GLU A 55 -24.09 6.66 14.55
C GLU A 55 -23.18 7.79 14.06
N SER A 56 -22.28 7.47 13.13
CA SER A 56 -21.39 8.43 12.47
C SER A 56 -21.27 8.17 10.97
N SER A 57 -21.87 9.03 10.16
CA SER A 57 -21.71 9.03 8.71
C SER A 57 -20.67 10.06 8.28
N VAL A 58 -19.85 9.75 7.27
CA VAL A 58 -18.83 10.68 6.76
C VAL A 58 -19.03 11.04 5.29
N ALA A 59 -18.88 12.32 4.98
CA ALA A 59 -18.80 12.83 3.63
C ALA A 59 -17.62 13.79 3.45
N ILE A 60 -17.03 13.79 2.24
CA ILE A 60 -15.86 14.61 1.91
C ILE A 60 -16.31 15.72 0.95
N GLN A 61 -16.04 16.97 1.33
CA GLN A 61 -16.25 18.14 0.48
C GLN A 61 -15.15 18.27 -0.58
N ALA A 62 -15.44 18.97 -1.69
CA ALA A 62 -14.50 19.15 -2.80
C ALA A 62 -13.19 19.84 -2.40
N ASP A 63 -13.19 20.64 -1.34
CA ASP A 63 -12.01 21.29 -0.77
C ASP A 63 -11.23 20.41 0.22
N ARG A 64 -11.59 19.11 0.29
CA ARG A 64 -11.04 18.07 1.18
C ARG A 64 -11.41 18.23 2.66
N LYS A 65 -12.34 19.11 3.02
CA LYS A 65 -12.93 19.08 4.36
C LYS A 65 -13.77 17.83 4.54
N ILE A 66 -13.82 17.34 5.77
CA ILE A 66 -14.51 16.12 6.16
C ILE A 66 -15.68 16.53 7.05
N VAL A 67 -16.89 16.12 6.69
CA VAL A 67 -18.10 16.34 7.50
C VAL A 67 -18.52 15.00 8.05
N VAL A 68 -18.65 14.92 9.37
CA VAL A 68 -19.21 13.78 10.08
C VAL A 68 -20.54 14.18 10.67
N ALA A 69 -21.58 13.37 10.47
CA ALA A 69 -22.87 13.55 11.12
C ALA A 69 -23.17 12.39 12.05
N GLY A 70 -23.82 12.70 13.17
CA GLY A 70 -24.23 11.73 14.17
C GLY A 70 -25.13 12.39 15.21
N THR A 71 -25.13 11.82 16.41
CA THR A 71 -26.02 12.26 17.50
C THR A 71 -25.22 12.74 18.71
N ALA A 72 -25.53 13.91 19.25
CA ALA A 72 -24.82 14.47 20.41
C ALA A 72 -25.74 14.97 21.52
N TYR A 73 -25.32 14.81 22.77
CA TYR A 73 -26.03 15.32 23.94
C TYR A 73 -25.68 16.80 24.17
N ASN A 74 -26.68 17.67 24.15
CA ASN A 74 -26.49 19.10 24.34
C ASN A 74 -26.49 19.54 25.83
N GLY A 75 -26.70 18.59 26.76
CA GLY A 75 -26.88 18.87 28.19
C GLY A 75 -28.28 18.56 28.71
N THR A 76 -29.27 18.45 27.81
CA THR A 76 -30.70 18.23 28.14
C THR A 76 -31.32 17.07 27.35
N ASN A 77 -31.08 17.00 26.05
CA ASN A 77 -31.57 15.98 25.11
C ASN A 77 -30.49 15.68 24.05
N TRP A 78 -30.82 14.77 23.12
CA TRP A 78 -29.95 14.38 22.01
C TRP A 78 -30.38 15.08 20.74
N ASP A 79 -29.42 15.68 20.03
CA ASP A 79 -29.66 16.45 18.81
C ASP A 79 -28.86 15.90 17.63
N PHE A 80 -29.30 16.25 16.41
CA PHE A 80 -28.46 16.10 15.22
C PHE A 80 -27.16 16.87 15.44
N ALA A 81 -26.03 16.20 15.23
CA ALA A 81 -24.71 16.78 15.39
C ALA A 81 -23.92 16.65 14.09
N LEU A 82 -23.36 17.75 13.61
CA LEU A 82 -22.39 17.75 12.53
C LEU A 82 -21.06 18.30 13.05
N ALA A 83 -19.99 17.56 12.83
CA ALA A 83 -18.62 18.02 13.04
C ALA A 83 -17.93 18.18 11.68
N ARG A 84 -17.26 19.32 11.46
CA ARG A 84 -16.44 19.52 10.26
C ARG A 84 -14.97 19.63 10.62
N TYR A 85 -14.17 18.86 9.90
CA TYR A 85 -12.72 18.81 10.03
C TYR A 85 -12.06 19.34 8.76
N ASN A 86 -10.92 20.00 8.95
CA ASN A 86 -9.99 20.33 7.89
C ASN A 86 -9.33 19.05 7.35
N ALA A 87 -8.64 19.19 6.22
CA ALA A 87 -7.93 18.07 5.59
C ALA A 87 -6.81 17.47 6.46
N ASP A 88 -6.38 18.11 7.54
CA ASP A 88 -5.40 17.58 8.50
C ASP A 88 -6.05 16.94 9.74
N GLY A 89 -7.37 16.90 9.82
CA GLY A 89 -8.11 16.32 10.96
C GLY A 89 -8.38 17.31 12.09
N SER A 90 -7.91 18.56 12.01
CA SER A 90 -8.31 19.60 12.97
C SER A 90 -9.76 20.05 12.73
N LEU A 91 -10.51 20.40 13.78
CA LEU A 91 -11.85 21.00 13.62
C LEU A 91 -11.77 22.33 12.85
N ASP A 92 -12.72 22.56 11.95
CA ASP A 92 -12.84 23.80 11.18
C ASP A 92 -13.53 24.89 12.01
N PRO A 93 -12.81 25.91 12.52
CA PRO A 93 -13.41 26.93 13.39
C PRO A 93 -14.46 27.82 12.68
N ASN A 94 -14.56 27.76 11.35
CA ASN A 94 -15.52 28.54 10.56
C ASN A 94 -16.83 27.77 10.30
N PHE A 95 -17.00 26.60 10.89
CA PHE A 95 -18.22 25.80 10.80
C PHE A 95 -18.94 25.80 12.15
N GLY A 96 -20.17 26.30 12.19
CA GLY A 96 -20.97 26.37 13.42
C GLY A 96 -20.21 27.01 14.58
N THR A 97 -20.29 26.39 15.76
CA THR A 97 -19.56 26.81 16.95
C THR A 97 -18.31 25.96 17.12
N GLY A 98 -17.17 26.47 16.62
CA GLY A 98 -15.86 25.82 16.80
C GLY A 98 -15.70 24.50 16.03
N GLY A 99 -16.37 24.35 14.89
CA GLY A 99 -16.35 23.13 14.08
C GLY A 99 -17.57 22.22 14.26
N ILE A 100 -18.49 22.57 15.16
CA ILE A 100 -19.63 21.75 15.53
C ILE A 100 -20.94 22.51 15.32
N VAL A 101 -21.92 21.83 14.76
CA VAL A 101 -23.32 22.27 14.65
C VAL A 101 -24.19 21.25 15.39
N MET A 102 -25.05 21.73 16.27
CA MET A 102 -26.14 20.94 16.87
C MET A 102 -27.47 21.49 16.36
N THR A 103 -28.36 20.60 15.94
CA THR A 103 -29.66 20.97 15.37
C THR A 103 -30.76 20.20 16.05
N ASP A 104 -31.52 20.93 16.84
CA ASP A 104 -32.76 20.50 17.45
C ASP A 104 -33.92 20.70 16.45
N PHE A 105 -34.79 19.70 16.29
CA PHE A 105 -36.01 19.76 15.46
C PHE A 105 -37.25 20.25 16.21
N ALA A 106 -37.12 20.52 17.50
CA ALA A 106 -38.01 21.32 18.33
C ALA A 106 -39.47 20.82 18.48
N TYR A 107 -39.67 19.51 18.63
CA TYR A 107 -41.01 18.93 18.83
C TYR A 107 -41.25 18.67 20.33
N ASN A 108 -41.67 19.72 21.05
CA ASN A 108 -42.10 19.69 22.46
C ASN A 108 -40.99 19.36 23.49
N ASP A 109 -39.81 19.98 23.36
CA ASP A 109 -38.54 19.62 24.05
C ASP A 109 -38.43 19.92 25.54
N ASN A 110 -39.54 19.95 26.28
CA ASN A 110 -39.49 20.08 27.73
C ASN A 110 -39.29 18.74 28.47
N ALA A 111 -38.99 17.64 27.76
CA ALA A 111 -38.83 16.31 28.34
C ALA A 111 -37.47 15.68 28.00
N ALA A 112 -36.76 15.17 29.02
CA ALA A 112 -35.44 14.54 28.94
C ALA A 112 -35.38 13.20 28.16
N LEU A 113 -36.42 12.85 27.39
CA LEU A 113 -36.54 11.61 26.64
C LEU A 113 -36.74 11.83 25.13
N VAL A 114 -36.66 13.08 24.64
CA VAL A 114 -36.70 13.41 23.19
C VAL A 114 -35.29 13.24 22.61
N ALA A 115 -35.18 12.70 21.39
CA ALA A 115 -33.90 12.46 20.73
C ALA A 115 -34.00 12.65 19.21
N ASP A 116 -33.16 13.52 18.66
CA ASP A 116 -32.97 13.68 17.23
C ASP A 116 -31.65 13.01 16.86
N SER A 117 -31.70 11.97 16.03
CA SER A 117 -30.53 11.18 15.66
C SER A 117 -30.21 11.33 14.19
N ALA A 118 -28.98 11.74 13.85
CA ALA A 118 -28.53 11.79 12.46
C ALA A 118 -27.80 10.49 12.10
N SER A 119 -28.20 9.86 10.99
CA SER A 119 -27.69 8.57 10.53
C SER A 119 -26.87 8.67 9.24
N SER A 120 -27.11 9.68 8.40
CA SER A 120 -26.42 9.82 7.12
C SER A 120 -26.20 11.27 6.72
N VAL A 121 -25.06 11.55 6.09
CA VAL A 121 -24.70 12.88 5.55
C VAL A 121 -24.25 12.80 4.10
N ALA A 122 -24.59 13.82 3.32
CA ALA A 122 -24.10 13.98 1.96
C ALA A 122 -23.92 15.45 1.58
N ILE A 123 -23.09 15.68 0.56
CA ILE A 123 -22.76 17.00 0.03
C ILE A 123 -23.47 17.17 -1.31
N GLN A 124 -24.27 18.23 -1.44
CA GLN A 124 -24.85 18.63 -2.71
C GLN A 124 -23.79 19.29 -3.60
N ALA A 125 -24.01 19.30 -4.92
CA ALA A 125 -23.06 19.84 -5.88
C ALA A 125 -22.78 21.36 -5.69
N ASP A 126 -23.70 22.09 -5.08
CA ASP A 126 -23.54 23.51 -4.71
C ASP A 126 -22.79 23.71 -3.38
N GLY A 127 -22.34 22.64 -2.74
CA GLY A 127 -21.59 22.65 -1.49
C GLY A 127 -22.45 22.65 -0.23
N LYS A 128 -23.79 22.64 -0.35
CA LYS A 128 -24.68 22.47 0.80
C LYS A 128 -24.57 21.07 1.38
N ILE A 129 -24.81 20.95 2.68
CA ILE A 129 -24.73 19.69 3.41
C ILE A 129 -26.16 19.25 3.75
N ILE A 130 -26.48 17.98 3.50
CA ILE A 130 -27.74 17.36 3.93
C ILE A 130 -27.38 16.33 5.01
N ALA A 131 -28.03 16.41 6.17
CA ALA A 131 -28.03 15.35 7.16
C ALA A 131 -29.46 14.79 7.29
N VAL A 132 -29.58 13.47 7.43
CA VAL A 132 -30.86 12.79 7.63
C VAL A 132 -30.77 11.85 8.82
N GLY A 133 -31.93 11.48 9.34
CA GLY A 133 -32.09 10.51 10.40
C GLY A 133 -33.51 10.58 10.94
N ASP A 134 -33.70 10.41 12.24
CA ASP A 134 -35.02 10.39 12.85
C ASP A 134 -35.15 11.35 14.03
N VAL A 135 -36.39 11.79 14.26
CA VAL A 135 -36.77 12.69 15.36
C VAL A 135 -37.75 11.95 16.24
N PHE A 136 -37.35 11.67 17.48
CA PHE A 136 -38.15 10.98 18.48
C PHE A 136 -38.87 11.97 19.39
N ASN A 137 -40.18 12.07 19.27
CA ASN A 137 -41.00 13.02 20.04
C ASN A 137 -41.44 12.53 21.43
N GLY A 138 -40.86 11.44 21.94
CA GLY A 138 -41.24 10.79 23.19
C GLY A 138 -42.25 9.65 23.04
N THR A 139 -42.87 9.50 21.86
CA THR A 139 -43.86 8.44 21.59
C THR A 139 -43.62 7.66 20.30
N ASN A 140 -43.09 8.30 19.25
CA ASN A 140 -42.67 7.68 18.00
C ASN A 140 -41.51 8.47 17.38
N SER A 141 -40.88 7.86 16.37
CA SER A 141 -39.82 8.47 15.55
C SER A 141 -40.36 8.74 14.15
N ASP A 142 -40.03 9.89 13.56
CA ASP A 142 -40.35 10.25 12.17
C ASP A 142 -39.08 10.48 11.36
N PHE A 143 -39.12 10.30 10.04
CA PHE A 143 -38.00 10.68 9.18
C PHE A 143 -37.73 12.18 9.30
N ALA A 144 -36.47 12.57 9.40
CA ALA A 144 -36.04 13.94 9.49
C ALA A 144 -34.86 14.21 8.56
N LEU A 145 -34.82 15.44 8.03
CA LEU A 145 -33.67 15.94 7.29
C LEU A 145 -33.47 17.43 7.51
N ALA A 146 -32.20 17.83 7.60
CA ALA A 146 -31.78 19.21 7.70
C ALA A 146 -30.79 19.55 6.58
N ARG A 147 -30.88 20.77 6.07
CA ARG A 147 -29.93 21.32 5.10
C ARG A 147 -29.15 22.48 5.68
N TYR A 148 -27.84 22.44 5.47
CA TYR A 148 -26.90 23.43 5.99
C TYR A 148 -26.13 24.12 4.87
N ASN A 149 -25.83 25.39 5.09
CA ASN A 149 -24.91 26.20 4.30
C ASN A 149 -23.45 25.79 4.59
N ALA A 150 -22.53 26.34 3.81
CA ALA A 150 -21.09 26.07 3.96
C ALA A 150 -20.50 26.56 5.30
N ASP A 151 -21.17 27.42 6.06
CA ASP A 151 -20.75 27.85 7.40
C ASP A 151 -21.42 27.04 8.52
N GLY A 152 -22.26 26.06 8.18
CA GLY A 152 -23.01 25.25 9.15
C GLY A 152 -24.31 25.88 9.63
N SER A 153 -24.67 27.08 9.17
CA SER A 153 -26.01 27.61 9.41
C SER A 153 -27.07 26.85 8.62
N LEU A 154 -28.29 26.74 9.15
CA LEU A 154 -29.41 26.12 8.43
C LEU A 154 -29.80 26.94 7.19
N ASP A 155 -30.07 26.24 6.09
CA ASP A 155 -30.56 26.85 4.86
C ASP A 155 -32.07 27.08 4.95
N THR A 156 -32.46 28.28 5.36
CA THR A 156 -33.87 28.70 5.50
C THR A 156 -34.72 28.62 4.21
N SER A 157 -34.11 28.39 3.04
CA SER A 157 -34.86 28.14 1.79
C SER A 157 -35.30 26.68 1.61
N PHE A 158 -34.93 25.80 2.54
CA PHE A 158 -35.25 24.38 2.53
C PHE A 158 -36.27 24.02 3.60
N GLY A 159 -37.37 23.37 3.21
CA GLY A 159 -38.42 22.97 4.13
C GLY A 159 -38.92 24.14 4.99
N THR A 160 -39.03 23.89 6.29
CA THR A 160 -39.34 24.91 7.30
C THR A 160 -38.05 25.25 8.05
N ASP A 161 -37.51 26.44 7.80
CA ASP A 161 -36.29 26.96 8.44
C ASP A 161 -35.08 26.00 8.35
N GLY A 162 -34.93 25.33 7.21
CA GLY A 162 -33.84 24.39 6.95
C GLY A 162 -34.11 22.95 7.36
N ARG A 163 -35.32 22.64 7.85
CA ARG A 163 -35.71 21.34 8.40
C ARG A 163 -36.94 20.77 7.70
N VAL A 164 -37.01 19.45 7.63
CA VAL A 164 -38.18 18.71 7.18
C VAL A 164 -38.35 17.49 8.08
N THR A 165 -39.57 17.25 8.53
CA THR A 165 -40.00 15.99 9.14
C THR A 165 -41.03 15.32 8.24
N THR A 166 -41.02 14.00 8.16
CA THR A 166 -41.91 13.22 7.31
C THR A 166 -42.43 12.01 8.04
N ASN A 167 -43.75 12.01 8.23
CA ASN A 167 -44.49 10.91 8.81
C ASN A 167 -45.10 10.04 7.69
N PHE A 168 -44.95 8.72 7.74
CA PHE A 168 -45.44 7.82 6.67
C PHE A 168 -46.96 7.52 6.69
N VAL A 169 -47.70 7.89 7.75
CA VAL A 169 -49.10 7.48 7.99
C VAL A 169 -50.13 8.19 7.09
N SER A 170 -49.87 9.40 6.62
CA SER A 170 -50.92 10.26 6.01
C SER A 170 -51.32 9.97 4.56
N GLY A 171 -50.59 9.09 3.84
CA GLY A 171 -50.76 8.87 2.39
C GLY A 171 -51.37 7.53 1.96
N TYR A 172 -51.35 6.52 2.84
CA TYR A 172 -51.82 5.16 2.55
C TYR A 172 -53.21 4.86 3.16
N ALA A 173 -53.87 5.88 3.73
CA ALA A 173 -55.20 5.75 4.32
C ALA A 173 -56.30 5.64 3.25
N ASP A 174 -57.19 4.66 3.39
CA ASP A 174 -58.42 4.58 2.60
C ASP A 174 -59.34 5.78 2.96
N PRO A 175 -59.72 6.64 2.01
CA PRO A 175 -60.59 7.78 2.26
C PRO A 175 -61.99 7.39 2.77
N SER A 176 -62.43 6.14 2.64
CA SER A 176 -63.69 5.65 3.20
C SER A 176 -63.66 5.47 4.73
N CYS A 177 -62.47 5.53 5.35
CA CYS A 177 -62.27 5.28 6.77
C CYS A 177 -61.67 6.48 7.54
N VAL A 178 -61.44 7.61 6.87
CA VAL A 178 -61.02 8.87 7.50
C VAL A 178 -62.27 9.57 8.03
N LYS A 179 -62.58 9.40 9.33
CA LYS A 179 -63.35 10.45 10.01
C LYS A 179 -62.48 11.70 9.96
N GLU A 180 -63.00 12.78 9.38
CA GLU A 180 -62.27 14.04 9.19
C GLU A 180 -61.35 14.37 10.37
N VAL A 181 -60.05 14.16 10.17
CA VAL A 181 -59.01 14.69 11.03
C VAL A 181 -58.41 15.83 10.23
N SER A 182 -58.96 17.03 10.46
CA SER A 182 -58.63 18.27 9.74
C SER A 182 -57.41 19.00 10.32
N GLN A 183 -56.52 18.30 11.03
CA GLN A 183 -55.23 18.79 11.50
C GLN A 183 -54.28 17.61 11.60
N GLU A 184 -53.01 17.83 11.28
CA GLU A 184 -51.88 16.89 11.39
C GLU A 184 -51.57 16.51 12.84
N THR A 185 -52.58 16.08 13.60
CA THR A 185 -52.42 15.52 14.94
C THR A 185 -52.60 14.02 14.84
N ASP A 186 -51.47 13.35 14.61
CA ASP A 186 -51.02 12.21 15.40
C ASP A 186 -52.09 11.20 15.84
N ILE A 187 -52.23 10.11 15.08
CA ILE A 187 -52.63 8.79 15.61
C ILE A 187 -51.99 7.68 14.75
N ALA A 188 -50.73 7.32 15.05
CA ALA A 188 -50.30 5.92 15.13
C ALA A 188 -48.91 5.77 15.79
N SER A 189 -48.80 4.74 16.62
CA SER A 189 -47.69 4.38 17.50
C SER A 189 -46.51 3.68 16.80
N SER A 190 -46.16 4.06 15.57
CA SER A 190 -45.10 3.41 14.79
C SER A 190 -43.83 4.25 14.76
N SER A 191 -42.68 3.64 15.12
CA SER A 191 -41.38 4.27 14.94
C SER A 191 -40.93 4.12 13.48
N ASP A 192 -40.53 5.21 12.86
CA ASP A 192 -39.89 5.26 11.54
C ASP A 192 -38.38 5.52 11.73
N ALA A 193 -37.53 4.85 10.97
CA ALA A 193 -36.07 5.02 11.05
C ALA A 193 -35.48 5.35 9.68
N ALA A 194 -34.96 6.57 9.51
CA ALA A 194 -34.20 6.92 8.31
C ALA A 194 -32.72 6.55 8.49
N ARG A 195 -32.15 5.82 7.53
CA ARG A 195 -30.81 5.22 7.67
C ARG A 195 -29.79 5.74 6.67
N SER A 196 -30.23 6.08 5.46
CA SER A 196 -29.32 6.47 4.39
C SER A 196 -29.98 7.41 3.41
N LEU A 197 -29.18 8.29 2.82
CA LEU A 197 -29.61 9.24 1.80
C LEU A 197 -28.78 9.08 0.51
N ALA A 198 -29.42 9.34 -0.63
CA ALA A 198 -28.74 9.54 -1.90
C ALA A 198 -29.31 10.75 -2.64
N ILE A 199 -28.43 11.49 -3.32
CA ILE A 199 -28.79 12.67 -4.11
C ILE A 199 -28.82 12.26 -5.59
N GLN A 200 -29.94 12.49 -6.25
CA GLN A 200 -30.09 12.28 -7.69
C GLN A 200 -29.43 13.41 -8.48
N ALA A 201 -29.10 13.16 -9.75
CA ALA A 201 -28.43 14.14 -10.61
C ALA A 201 -29.23 15.43 -10.84
N ASP A 202 -30.56 15.38 -10.69
CA ASP A 202 -31.46 16.53 -10.74
C ASP A 202 -31.58 17.28 -9.41
N GLY A 203 -30.81 16.88 -8.40
CA GLY A 203 -30.76 17.47 -7.06
C GLY A 203 -31.83 16.96 -6.10
N LYS A 204 -32.74 16.07 -6.54
CA LYS A 204 -33.70 15.43 -5.63
C LYS A 204 -32.99 14.54 -4.62
N ILE A 205 -33.58 14.42 -3.44
CA ILE A 205 -33.02 13.66 -2.33
C ILE A 205 -33.89 12.44 -2.10
N VAL A 206 -33.30 11.25 -2.06
CA VAL A 206 -33.97 10.00 -1.71
C VAL A 206 -33.43 9.54 -0.37
N ILE A 207 -34.32 9.24 0.57
CA ILE A 207 -34.00 8.68 1.87
C ILE A 207 -34.56 7.26 1.92
N ALA A 208 -33.77 6.31 2.44
CA ALA A 208 -34.21 4.95 2.71
C ALA A 208 -34.10 4.62 4.20
N GLY A 209 -34.96 3.71 4.63
CA GLY A 209 -35.10 3.34 6.02
C GLY A 209 -36.13 2.25 6.23
N SER A 210 -36.72 2.24 7.42
CA SER A 210 -37.81 1.35 7.80
C SER A 210 -38.96 2.11 8.42
N VAL A 211 -40.17 1.60 8.23
CA VAL A 211 -41.41 2.14 8.83
C VAL A 211 -42.24 0.97 9.32
N SER A 212 -42.91 1.13 10.46
CA SER A 212 -43.92 0.16 10.90
C SER A 212 -45.30 0.65 10.46
N PRO A 213 -46.05 -0.08 9.61
CA PRO A 213 -47.36 0.38 9.20
C PRO A 213 -48.32 0.39 10.41
N PRO A 214 -49.21 1.39 10.51
CA PRO A 214 -50.16 1.47 11.60
C PRO A 214 -51.16 0.30 11.56
N SER A 215 -51.55 -0.20 12.73
CA SER A 215 -52.61 -1.21 12.86
C SER A 215 -53.96 -0.67 12.35
N TYR A 216 -54.36 -1.04 11.12
CA TYR A 216 -55.55 -0.52 10.47
C TYR A 216 -56.80 -1.39 10.76
N CYS A 217 -57.91 -0.75 11.18
CA CYS A 217 -59.26 -1.33 11.20
C CYS A 217 -59.51 -2.61 12.01
N GLY A 218 -58.81 -2.83 13.13
CA GLY A 218 -59.05 -4.03 13.96
C GLY A 218 -58.74 -5.35 13.25
N TYR A 219 -58.11 -5.27 12.07
CA TYR A 219 -57.40 -6.38 11.45
C TYR A 219 -55.93 -6.22 11.84
N LEU A 220 -55.34 -7.29 12.35
CA LEU A 220 -53.90 -7.35 12.59
C LEU A 220 -53.20 -7.31 11.23
N VAL A 221 -52.97 -6.12 10.68
CA VAL A 221 -51.85 -5.89 9.77
C VAL A 221 -50.61 -5.84 10.65
N SER A 222 -49.60 -6.62 10.28
CA SER A 222 -48.44 -6.96 11.09
C SER A 222 -47.75 -5.72 11.65
N THR A 223 -47.28 -5.79 12.90
CA THR A 223 -46.44 -4.76 13.53
C THR A 223 -44.97 -4.85 13.07
N ASN A 224 -44.73 -5.43 11.89
CA ASN A 224 -43.39 -5.60 11.36
C ASN A 224 -42.90 -4.30 10.71
N TYR A 225 -41.60 -4.16 10.57
CA TYR A 225 -41.01 -3.07 9.78
C TYR A 225 -41.02 -3.43 8.29
N ASP A 226 -41.27 -2.45 7.43
CA ASP A 226 -41.15 -2.59 5.96
C ASP A 226 -40.07 -1.65 5.41
N PHE A 227 -39.45 -2.00 4.26
CA PHE A 227 -38.56 -1.08 3.55
C PHE A 227 -39.32 0.19 3.19
N ALA A 228 -38.76 1.34 3.53
CA ALA A 228 -39.35 2.64 3.26
C ALA A 228 -38.42 3.52 2.44
N LEU A 229 -38.99 4.22 1.46
CA LEU A 229 -38.31 5.27 0.71
C LEU A 229 -39.17 6.55 0.73
N ALA A 230 -38.53 7.69 0.95
CA ALA A 230 -39.13 9.00 0.73
C ALA A 230 -38.27 9.80 -0.25
N ARG A 231 -38.91 10.52 -1.19
CA ARG A 231 -38.22 11.40 -2.13
C ARG A 231 -38.66 12.85 -1.96
N TYR A 232 -37.69 13.75 -1.96
CA TYR A 232 -37.84 15.19 -1.76
C TYR A 232 -37.31 15.96 -2.96
N ASN A 233 -37.98 17.07 -3.27
CA ASN A 233 -37.51 18.08 -4.20
C ASN A 233 -36.34 18.87 -3.60
N THR A 234 -35.69 19.68 -4.43
CA THR A 234 -34.55 20.51 -4.02
C THR A 234 -34.90 21.58 -3.00
N ASP A 235 -36.18 21.87 -2.79
CA ASP A 235 -36.67 22.81 -1.77
C ASP A 235 -37.11 22.10 -0.47
N GLY A 236 -36.99 20.77 -0.38
CA GLY A 236 -37.37 19.98 0.80
C GLY A 236 -38.83 19.54 0.82
N SER A 237 -39.64 19.96 -0.15
CA SER A 237 -41.00 19.42 -0.29
C SER A 237 -40.98 17.97 -0.79
N LEU A 238 -41.95 17.14 -0.37
CA LEU A 238 -42.08 15.78 -0.90
C LEU A 238 -42.38 15.79 -2.41
N ASP A 239 -41.69 14.91 -3.15
CA ASP A 239 -41.92 14.74 -4.59
C ASP A 239 -43.15 13.87 -4.85
N THR A 240 -44.31 14.50 -5.01
CA THR A 240 -45.59 13.82 -5.27
C THR A 240 -45.63 12.97 -6.54
N SER A 241 -44.63 13.04 -7.42
CA SER A 241 -44.49 12.14 -8.58
C SER A 241 -43.84 10.79 -8.25
N PHE A 242 -43.39 10.61 -7.01
CA PHE A 242 -42.75 9.38 -6.53
C PHE A 242 -43.70 8.58 -5.63
N GLY A 243 -43.99 7.34 -6.00
CA GLY A 243 -44.83 6.45 -5.20
C GLY A 243 -46.18 7.09 -4.86
N ILE A 244 -46.57 6.96 -3.59
CA ILE A 244 -47.78 7.58 -3.06
C ILE A 244 -47.38 8.81 -2.24
N GLY A 245 -47.60 10.01 -2.81
CA GLY A 245 -47.33 11.27 -2.12
C GLY A 245 -45.87 11.50 -1.76
N GLY A 246 -44.93 10.97 -2.55
CA GLY A 246 -43.49 11.05 -2.30
C GLY A 246 -42.91 9.87 -1.53
N LYS A 247 -43.69 8.82 -1.28
CA LYS A 247 -43.33 7.71 -0.38
C LYS A 247 -43.58 6.34 -1.01
N VAL A 248 -42.72 5.38 -0.69
CA VAL A 248 -42.85 3.98 -1.10
C VAL A 248 -42.62 3.10 0.12
N MET A 249 -43.48 2.09 0.31
CA MET A 249 -43.27 0.99 1.25
C MET A 249 -43.15 -0.32 0.48
N THR A 250 -42.22 -1.17 0.86
CA THR A 250 -41.97 -2.44 0.19
C THR A 250 -41.78 -3.57 1.20
N ASP A 251 -42.79 -4.42 1.27
CA ASP A 251 -42.79 -5.68 2.00
C ASP A 251 -42.11 -6.78 1.15
N PHE A 252 -41.09 -7.47 1.66
CA PHE A 252 -40.47 -8.65 1.04
C PHE A 252 -41.16 -9.95 1.46
N ALA A 253 -41.47 -10.09 2.75
CA ALA A 253 -42.08 -11.26 3.36
C ALA A 253 -42.88 -10.88 4.61
N SER A 254 -43.55 -11.85 5.24
CA SER A 254 -44.50 -11.55 6.33
C SER A 254 -43.88 -11.12 7.68
N SER A 255 -42.66 -10.58 7.71
CA SER A 255 -41.93 -10.17 8.91
C SER A 255 -41.05 -8.95 8.63
N ASP A 256 -40.11 -8.61 9.53
CA ASP A 256 -39.39 -7.34 9.45
C ASP A 256 -38.46 -7.28 8.24
N ASP A 257 -38.59 -6.21 7.47
CA ASP A 257 -37.74 -5.84 6.36
C ASP A 257 -37.27 -4.39 6.58
N GLU A 258 -35.96 -4.17 6.67
CA GLU A 258 -35.41 -2.82 6.89
C GLU A 258 -34.36 -2.46 5.84
N ALA A 259 -34.47 -1.26 5.26
CA ALA A 259 -33.45 -0.72 4.38
C ALA A 259 -32.43 0.10 5.18
N TYR A 260 -31.15 -0.22 5.03
CA TYR A 260 -30.05 0.46 5.70
C TYR A 260 -29.24 1.37 4.78
N SER A 261 -29.26 1.13 3.47
CA SER A 261 -28.47 1.91 2.52
C SER A 261 -29.17 2.11 1.19
N VAL A 262 -28.95 3.27 0.55
CA VAL A 262 -29.53 3.62 -0.75
C VAL A 262 -28.51 4.22 -1.70
N VAL A 263 -28.59 3.84 -2.98
CA VAL A 263 -27.76 4.39 -4.06
C VAL A 263 -28.57 4.62 -5.33
N ILE A 264 -28.08 5.51 -6.19
CA ILE A 264 -28.64 5.79 -7.51
C ILE A 264 -27.82 5.06 -8.57
N GLN A 265 -28.48 4.30 -9.44
CA GLN A 265 -27.89 3.60 -10.58
C GLN A 265 -28.64 3.97 -11.86
N ASN A 266 -28.03 4.77 -12.73
CA ASN A 266 -28.60 5.17 -14.02
C ASN A 266 -30.04 5.73 -13.92
N GLY A 267 -30.30 6.54 -12.90
CA GLY A 267 -31.62 7.12 -12.63
C GLY A 267 -32.62 6.20 -11.91
N LYS A 268 -32.28 4.91 -11.73
CA LYS A 268 -32.99 3.99 -10.83
C LYS A 268 -32.44 4.10 -9.41
N ILE A 269 -33.23 3.65 -8.45
CA ILE A 269 -32.89 3.69 -7.02
C ILE A 269 -32.72 2.25 -6.54
N ILE A 270 -31.63 1.94 -5.85
CA ILE A 270 -31.42 0.64 -5.19
C ILE A 270 -31.36 0.88 -3.69
N ALA A 271 -32.20 0.18 -2.94
CA ALA A 271 -32.14 0.10 -1.49
C ALA A 271 -31.65 -1.29 -1.07
N ALA A 272 -30.77 -1.35 -0.07
CA ALA A 272 -30.22 -2.57 0.48
C ALA A 272 -30.40 -2.61 2.00
N GLY A 273 -30.57 -3.82 2.54
CA GLY A 273 -30.85 -4.05 3.95
C GLY A 273 -31.06 -5.54 4.24
N TYR A 274 -32.00 -5.87 5.10
CA TYR A 274 -32.34 -7.27 5.38
C TYR A 274 -33.84 -7.53 5.27
N ALA A 275 -34.22 -8.76 4.93
CA ALA A 275 -35.61 -9.20 4.94
C ALA A 275 -35.77 -10.44 5.82
N SER A 276 -36.83 -10.49 6.63
CA SER A 276 -37.08 -11.64 7.51
C SER A 276 -38.09 -12.61 6.91
N ASN A 277 -37.69 -13.87 6.80
CA ASN A 277 -38.53 -14.93 6.23
C ASN A 277 -39.51 -15.57 7.23
N GLY A 278 -39.80 -14.91 8.36
CA GLY A 278 -40.79 -15.35 9.35
C GLY A 278 -40.37 -16.51 10.27
N SER A 279 -39.10 -16.96 10.19
CA SER A 279 -38.54 -18.04 11.02
C SER A 279 -37.43 -17.59 11.99
N ASN A 280 -37.41 -16.30 12.37
CA ASN A 280 -36.29 -15.63 13.04
C ASN A 280 -34.97 -15.74 12.26
N ARG A 281 -35.04 -15.73 10.93
CA ARG A 281 -33.89 -15.60 10.03
C ARG A 281 -34.03 -14.33 9.23
N LYS A 282 -32.88 -13.75 8.88
CA LYS A 282 -32.78 -12.52 8.13
C LYS A 282 -31.79 -12.77 7.00
N ASP A 283 -32.17 -12.40 5.79
CA ASP A 283 -31.35 -12.57 4.60
C ASP A 283 -30.99 -11.17 4.07
N PHE A 284 -29.83 -11.02 3.41
CA PHE A 284 -29.54 -9.78 2.67
C PHE A 284 -30.69 -9.51 1.70
N ALA A 285 -31.18 -8.28 1.65
CA ALA A 285 -32.29 -7.88 0.81
C ALA A 285 -31.96 -6.65 -0.02
N LEU A 286 -32.32 -6.68 -1.30
CA LEU A 286 -32.20 -5.54 -2.21
C LEU A 286 -33.52 -5.34 -2.95
N ALA A 287 -33.94 -4.09 -3.07
CA ALA A 287 -35.05 -3.68 -3.94
C ALA A 287 -34.57 -2.59 -4.90
N ARG A 288 -35.00 -2.69 -6.17
CA ARG A 288 -34.75 -1.65 -7.17
C ARG A 288 -36.03 -0.99 -7.63
N TYR A 289 -36.01 0.32 -7.72
CA TYR A 289 -37.14 1.17 -8.08
C TYR A 289 -36.84 2.00 -9.33
N ASN A 290 -37.87 2.22 -10.13
CA ASN A 290 -37.86 3.18 -11.22
C ASN A 290 -37.95 4.61 -10.70
N ALA A 291 -37.79 5.58 -11.59
CA ALA A 291 -37.85 7.00 -11.25
C ALA A 291 -39.23 7.47 -10.73
N ASP A 292 -40.29 6.70 -10.91
CA ASP A 292 -41.62 6.97 -10.35
C ASP A 292 -41.87 6.26 -9.00
N GLY A 293 -40.90 5.52 -8.47
CA GLY A 293 -41.02 4.75 -7.23
C GLY A 293 -41.66 3.38 -7.38
N SER A 294 -42.08 2.99 -8.59
CA SER A 294 -42.50 1.60 -8.85
C SER A 294 -41.30 0.64 -8.80
N LEU A 295 -41.51 -0.59 -8.32
CA LEU A 295 -40.49 -1.63 -8.38
C LEU A 295 -40.10 -1.93 -9.84
N ASP A 296 -38.81 -2.13 -10.09
CA ASP A 296 -38.27 -2.44 -11.40
C ASP A 296 -38.37 -3.94 -11.69
N PRO A 297 -39.32 -4.41 -12.54
CA PRO A 297 -39.53 -5.84 -12.73
C PRO A 297 -38.36 -6.54 -13.43
N SER A 298 -37.39 -5.80 -13.99
CA SER A 298 -36.18 -6.38 -14.58
C SER A 298 -35.05 -6.63 -13.58
N PHE A 299 -35.30 -6.44 -12.27
CA PHE A 299 -34.35 -6.70 -11.20
C PHE A 299 -34.82 -7.87 -10.35
N GLY A 300 -34.03 -8.94 -10.27
CA GLY A 300 -34.35 -10.14 -9.50
C GLY A 300 -35.74 -10.68 -9.84
N THR A 301 -36.53 -10.95 -8.80
CA THR A 301 -37.93 -11.35 -8.93
C THR A 301 -38.84 -10.20 -8.52
N GLY A 302 -39.50 -9.58 -9.51
CA GLY A 302 -40.46 -8.50 -9.26
C GLY A 302 -39.85 -7.23 -8.65
N GLY A 303 -38.56 -6.96 -8.92
CA GLY A 303 -37.83 -5.82 -8.36
C GLY A 303 -37.09 -6.10 -7.07
N LYS A 304 -37.06 -7.36 -6.61
CA LYS A 304 -36.51 -7.76 -5.31
C LYS A 304 -35.52 -8.91 -5.44
N VAL A 305 -34.54 -8.92 -4.55
CA VAL A 305 -33.55 -9.99 -4.37
C VAL A 305 -33.38 -10.25 -2.89
N THR A 306 -33.35 -11.51 -2.49
CA THR A 306 -32.84 -11.93 -1.18
C THR A 306 -31.64 -12.86 -1.36
N THR A 307 -30.68 -12.81 -0.44
CA THR A 307 -29.46 -13.62 -0.50
C THR A 307 -29.09 -14.13 0.89
N ASP A 308 -29.22 -15.45 1.06
CA ASP A 308 -28.77 -16.21 2.22
C ASP A 308 -27.29 -16.57 2.05
N PHE A 309 -26.42 -16.21 3.01
CA PHE A 309 -25.02 -16.63 3.03
C PHE A 309 -24.88 -18.02 3.66
N ALA A 310 -25.49 -18.19 4.81
CA ALA A 310 -25.64 -19.45 5.53
C ALA A 310 -27.01 -19.45 6.21
N SER A 311 -27.46 -20.59 6.74
CA SER A 311 -28.83 -20.79 7.24
C SER A 311 -29.18 -20.06 8.56
N SER A 312 -28.73 -18.81 8.74
CA SER A 312 -28.83 -18.00 9.96
C SER A 312 -29.15 -16.53 9.63
N TYR A 313 -28.46 -15.57 10.23
CA TYR A 313 -28.72 -14.14 10.07
C TYR A 313 -27.69 -13.48 9.17
N ASP A 314 -28.18 -12.75 8.17
CA ASP A 314 -27.40 -11.97 7.22
C ASP A 314 -27.99 -10.56 7.12
N TYR A 315 -27.21 -9.54 7.48
CA TYR A 315 -27.61 -8.14 7.44
C TYR A 315 -26.79 -7.38 6.41
N ALA A 316 -27.41 -6.81 5.38
CA ALA A 316 -26.72 -5.84 4.54
C ALA A 316 -26.78 -4.46 5.18
N ASN A 317 -25.62 -3.83 5.36
CA ASN A 317 -25.52 -2.52 6.01
C ASN A 317 -25.20 -1.39 5.01
N SER A 318 -24.51 -1.70 3.91
CA SER A 318 -24.11 -0.68 2.93
C SER A 318 -24.08 -1.20 1.50
N VAL A 319 -24.41 -0.34 0.55
CA VAL A 319 -24.37 -0.63 -0.89
C VAL A 319 -23.59 0.45 -1.64
N ALA A 320 -22.80 0.03 -2.64
CA ALA A 320 -22.13 0.91 -3.58
C ALA A 320 -22.18 0.36 -5.01
N ILE A 321 -22.11 1.25 -6.00
CA ILE A 321 -22.12 0.89 -7.42
C ILE A 321 -20.69 0.94 -7.98
N GLN A 322 -20.24 -0.16 -8.57
CA GLN A 322 -18.97 -0.22 -9.29
C GLN A 322 -19.07 0.48 -10.65
N ALA A 323 -17.93 0.93 -11.19
CA ALA A 323 -17.87 1.66 -12.46
C ALA A 323 -18.41 0.87 -13.67
N ASP A 324 -18.40 -0.46 -13.60
CA ASP A 324 -18.97 -1.36 -14.62
C ASP A 324 -20.48 -1.59 -14.44
N GLY A 325 -21.11 -0.95 -13.45
CA GLY A 325 -22.52 -1.06 -13.15
C GLY A 325 -22.87 -2.24 -12.25
N LYS A 326 -21.91 -3.02 -11.74
CA LYS A 326 -22.18 -4.03 -10.71
C LYS A 326 -22.49 -3.38 -9.37
N ILE A 327 -23.24 -4.10 -8.54
CA ILE A 327 -23.72 -3.63 -7.23
C ILE A 327 -22.94 -4.40 -6.17
N MET A 328 -22.17 -3.68 -5.35
CA MET A 328 -21.45 -4.24 -4.21
C MET A 328 -22.25 -3.98 -2.94
N VAL A 329 -22.54 -5.03 -2.18
CA VAL A 329 -23.23 -4.93 -0.89
C VAL A 329 -22.36 -5.54 0.18
N VAL A 330 -22.23 -4.86 1.31
CA VAL A 330 -21.49 -5.35 2.48
C VAL A 330 -22.36 -5.34 3.71
N GLY A 331 -21.97 -6.14 4.69
CA GLY A 331 -22.71 -6.33 5.92
C GLY A 331 -22.08 -7.39 6.80
N SER A 332 -22.90 -8.10 7.56
CA SER A 332 -22.45 -9.23 8.38
C SER A 332 -23.31 -10.46 8.16
N ALA A 333 -22.69 -11.64 8.25
CA ALA A 333 -23.36 -12.93 8.13
C ALA A 333 -22.89 -13.89 9.22
N VAL A 334 -23.77 -14.76 9.68
CA VAL A 334 -23.42 -15.78 10.68
C VAL A 334 -22.95 -17.07 10.00
N ASN A 335 -21.64 -17.31 9.96
CA ASN A 335 -21.04 -18.53 9.38
C ASN A 335 -20.55 -19.52 10.45
N GLY A 336 -21.47 -20.09 11.23
CA GLY A 336 -21.14 -21.11 12.24
C GLY A 336 -21.93 -20.96 13.53
N ILE A 337 -21.38 -21.44 14.66
CA ILE A 337 -22.02 -21.29 15.97
C ILE A 337 -21.67 -19.91 16.53
N ASN A 338 -22.57 -18.94 16.37
CA ASN A 338 -22.51 -17.61 16.98
C ASN A 338 -21.23 -16.82 16.67
N SER A 339 -20.78 -16.81 15.40
CA SER A 339 -19.72 -15.91 14.92
C SER A 339 -20.30 -15.08 13.79
N TRP A 340 -20.24 -13.76 13.93
CA TRP A 340 -20.61 -12.83 12.87
C TRP A 340 -19.33 -12.51 12.12
N ASP A 341 -19.36 -12.62 10.80
CA ASP A 341 -18.21 -12.27 9.97
C ASP A 341 -18.60 -11.14 9.03
N PHE A 342 -17.61 -10.38 8.54
CA PHE A 342 -17.82 -9.48 7.41
C PHE A 342 -18.37 -10.30 6.23
N ALA A 343 -19.41 -9.79 5.60
CA ALA A 343 -20.08 -10.44 4.47
C ALA A 343 -20.18 -9.47 3.30
N LEU A 344 -19.82 -9.94 2.10
CA LEU A 344 -19.89 -9.18 0.86
C LEU A 344 -20.60 -10.00 -0.21
N ALA A 345 -21.54 -9.38 -0.90
CA ALA A 345 -22.21 -9.94 -2.06
C ALA A 345 -22.11 -8.98 -3.24
N ARG A 346 -21.76 -9.50 -4.41
CA ARG A 346 -21.76 -8.74 -5.66
C ARG A 346 -22.88 -9.21 -6.59
N TYR A 347 -23.63 -8.25 -7.10
CA TYR A 347 -24.72 -8.48 -8.05
C TYR A 347 -24.44 -7.81 -9.39
N ASN A 348 -24.91 -8.45 -10.46
CA ASN A 348 -25.02 -7.85 -11.78
C ASN A 348 -26.13 -6.79 -11.78
N ALA A 349 -26.17 -5.99 -12.84
CA ALA A 349 -27.19 -4.96 -13.02
C ALA A 349 -28.63 -5.52 -13.17
N ASP A 350 -28.85 -6.82 -13.29
CA ASP A 350 -30.18 -7.44 -13.26
C ASP A 350 -30.54 -8.03 -11.89
N GLY A 351 -29.67 -7.87 -10.88
CA GLY A 351 -29.87 -8.41 -9.53
C GLY A 351 -29.45 -9.87 -9.36
N SER A 352 -28.96 -10.54 -10.41
CA SER A 352 -28.33 -11.86 -10.27
C SER A 352 -26.97 -11.75 -9.57
N LEU A 353 -26.59 -12.74 -8.76
CA LEU A 353 -25.25 -12.80 -8.16
C LEU A 353 -24.18 -12.94 -9.25
N ASP A 354 -23.09 -12.18 -9.12
CA ASP A 354 -21.95 -12.26 -10.03
C ASP A 354 -21.03 -13.42 -9.63
N SER A 355 -21.12 -14.55 -10.35
CA SER A 355 -20.32 -15.74 -10.08
C SER A 355 -18.81 -15.55 -10.20
N SER A 356 -18.33 -14.43 -10.76
CA SER A 356 -16.89 -14.11 -10.82
C SER A 356 -16.34 -13.47 -9.55
N PHE A 357 -17.19 -13.16 -8.57
CA PHE A 357 -16.80 -12.61 -7.28
C PHE A 357 -16.79 -13.68 -6.19
N GLY A 358 -15.65 -13.86 -5.53
CA GLY A 358 -15.50 -14.83 -4.44
C GLY A 358 -16.03 -16.22 -4.81
N THR A 359 -16.83 -16.81 -3.94
CA THR A 359 -17.51 -18.08 -4.20
C THR A 359 -18.98 -17.84 -4.50
N GLY A 360 -19.36 -17.95 -5.78
CA GLY A 360 -20.76 -17.82 -6.20
C GLY A 360 -21.34 -16.42 -5.99
N GLY A 361 -20.52 -15.37 -6.05
CA GLY A 361 -20.92 -13.98 -5.83
C GLY A 361 -20.79 -13.51 -4.39
N LYS A 362 -20.22 -14.31 -3.50
CA LYS A 362 -20.17 -14.06 -2.06
C LYS A 362 -18.76 -14.20 -1.50
N VAL A 363 -18.46 -13.40 -0.49
CA VAL A 363 -17.24 -13.46 0.32
C VAL A 363 -17.63 -13.29 1.78
N THR A 364 -17.02 -14.08 2.65
CA THR A 364 -17.06 -13.86 4.10
C THR A 364 -15.64 -13.69 4.60
N THR A 365 -15.44 -12.85 5.61
CA THR A 365 -14.11 -12.53 6.14
C THR A 365 -14.17 -12.43 7.65
N ASP A 366 -13.56 -13.43 8.28
CA ASP A 366 -13.30 -13.50 9.71
C ASP A 366 -12.00 -12.72 10.02
N PHE A 367 -12.04 -11.74 10.93
CA PHE A 367 -10.85 -11.07 11.47
C PHE A 367 -10.25 -11.85 12.63
N ALA A 368 -11.08 -12.31 13.57
CA ALA A 368 -10.73 -13.27 14.61
C ALA A 368 -11.97 -14.05 15.10
N SER A 369 -11.79 -14.90 16.11
CA SER A 369 -12.78 -15.90 16.54
C SER A 369 -14.06 -15.35 17.24
N SER A 370 -14.47 -14.12 16.98
CA SER A 370 -15.58 -13.43 17.65
C SER A 370 -16.40 -12.62 16.62
N TYR A 371 -17.08 -11.56 17.05
CA TYR A 371 -18.01 -10.81 16.19
C TYR A 371 -17.32 -9.74 15.34
N ASP A 372 -17.51 -9.84 14.02
CA ASP A 372 -17.06 -8.88 13.04
C ASP A 372 -18.26 -8.35 12.23
N TYR A 373 -18.43 -7.03 12.21
CA TYR A 373 -19.54 -6.34 11.54
C TYR A 373 -18.98 -5.39 10.48
N ALA A 374 -19.32 -5.57 9.20
CA ALA A 374 -19.06 -4.56 8.19
C ALA A 374 -20.25 -3.58 8.12
N ASN A 375 -20.00 -2.29 8.30
CA ASN A 375 -21.04 -1.26 8.36
C ASN A 375 -21.07 -0.39 7.08
N SER A 376 -19.93 -0.22 6.41
CA SER A 376 -19.85 0.66 5.24
C SER A 376 -18.90 0.13 4.16
N VAL A 377 -19.18 0.45 2.90
CA VAL A 377 -18.32 0.13 1.75
C VAL A 377 -17.98 1.36 0.93
N ALA A 378 -16.74 1.41 0.46
CA ALA A 378 -16.29 2.36 -0.55
C ALA A 378 -15.48 1.64 -1.64
N ILE A 379 -15.60 2.10 -2.88
CA ILE A 379 -14.92 1.52 -4.04
C ILE A 379 -13.84 2.49 -4.51
N GLN A 380 -12.61 2.01 -4.61
CA GLN A 380 -11.48 2.77 -5.10
C GLN A 380 -11.52 2.91 -6.64
N ALA A 381 -10.82 3.92 -7.17
CA ALA A 381 -10.78 4.19 -8.60
C ALA A 381 -10.16 3.05 -9.43
N ASP A 382 -9.30 2.23 -8.82
CA ASP A 382 -8.71 1.03 -9.43
C ASP A 382 -9.61 -0.22 -9.35
N GLY A 383 -10.80 -0.08 -8.78
CA GLY A 383 -11.78 -1.16 -8.62
C GLY A 383 -11.61 -2.01 -7.36
N LYS A 384 -10.62 -1.72 -6.51
CA LYS A 384 -10.53 -2.35 -5.18
C LYS A 384 -11.65 -1.88 -4.26
N ILE A 385 -12.00 -2.72 -3.30
CA ILE A 385 -13.16 -2.53 -2.42
C ILE A 385 -12.64 -2.38 -0.99
N ILE A 386 -13.10 -1.35 -0.28
CA ILE A 386 -12.85 -1.15 1.14
C ILE A 386 -14.16 -1.41 1.89
N ALA A 387 -14.15 -2.41 2.78
CA ALA A 387 -15.20 -2.60 3.77
C ALA A 387 -14.68 -2.13 5.13
N ALA A 388 -15.48 -1.34 5.84
CA ALA A 388 -15.14 -0.84 7.17
C ALA A 388 -16.26 -1.16 8.17
N GLY A 389 -15.87 -1.37 9.42
CA GLY A 389 -16.77 -1.72 10.50
C GLY A 389 -16.02 -2.00 11.81
N SER A 390 -16.44 -3.00 12.57
CA SER A 390 -15.77 -3.39 13.82
C SER A 390 -15.43 -4.86 13.86
N ALA A 391 -14.30 -5.22 14.48
CA ALA A 391 -13.91 -6.60 14.74
C ALA A 391 -13.63 -6.80 16.23
N ASN A 392 -13.99 -7.96 16.77
CA ASN A 392 -13.81 -8.25 18.19
C ASN A 392 -12.54 -9.09 18.45
N ASN A 393 -11.46 -8.43 18.87
CA ASN A 393 -10.16 -9.05 19.15
C ASN A 393 -9.81 -9.06 20.66
N GLY A 394 -10.84 -9.10 21.50
CA GLY A 394 -10.76 -8.88 22.95
C GLY A 394 -11.62 -7.70 23.39
N THR A 395 -11.61 -6.64 22.58
CA THR A 395 -12.54 -5.51 22.52
C THR A 395 -13.04 -5.34 21.09
N ASN A 396 -14.12 -4.59 20.88
CA ASN A 396 -14.51 -4.22 19.52
C ASN A 396 -13.59 -3.07 19.09
N ASP A 397 -12.86 -3.24 18.00
CA ASP A 397 -11.95 -2.24 17.46
C ASP A 397 -12.40 -1.86 16.04
N PHE A 398 -12.00 -0.68 15.55
CA PHE A 398 -12.21 -0.34 14.13
C PHE A 398 -11.56 -1.42 13.27
N ALA A 399 -12.26 -1.87 12.24
CA ALA A 399 -11.79 -2.92 11.34
C ALA A 399 -12.01 -2.53 9.88
N LEU A 400 -10.97 -2.70 9.07
CA LEU A 400 -10.99 -2.48 7.63
C LEU A 400 -10.47 -3.72 6.90
N ALA A 401 -11.18 -4.11 5.85
CA ALA A 401 -10.71 -5.11 4.89
C ALA A 401 -10.66 -4.52 3.49
N ARG A 402 -9.56 -4.75 2.78
CA ARG A 402 -9.42 -4.40 1.36
C ARG A 402 -9.45 -5.64 0.50
N TYR A 403 -10.28 -5.59 -0.54
CA TYR A 403 -10.45 -6.68 -1.50
C TYR A 403 -10.06 -6.23 -2.91
N ASN A 404 -9.51 -7.16 -3.67
CA ASN A 404 -9.35 -7.05 -5.11
C ASN A 404 -10.73 -7.10 -5.81
N ALA A 405 -10.74 -6.74 -7.09
CA ALA A 405 -11.96 -6.73 -7.89
C ALA A 405 -12.61 -8.11 -8.06
N ASP A 406 -11.91 -9.21 -7.77
CA ASP A 406 -12.47 -10.58 -7.77
C ASP A 406 -13.00 -11.03 -6.40
N GLY A 407 -12.87 -10.19 -5.36
CA GLY A 407 -13.29 -10.50 -3.99
C GLY A 407 -12.24 -11.22 -3.15
N SER A 408 -11.04 -11.49 -3.67
CA SER A 408 -9.92 -11.93 -2.84
C SER A 408 -9.41 -10.78 -1.97
N LEU A 409 -8.96 -11.08 -0.74
CA LEU A 409 -8.28 -10.09 0.10
C LEU A 409 -6.99 -9.60 -0.58
N ASP A 410 -6.72 -8.29 -0.50
CA ASP A 410 -5.51 -7.70 -1.03
C ASP A 410 -4.35 -7.83 -0.03
N PRO A 411 -3.39 -8.74 -0.25
CA PRO A 411 -2.32 -8.99 0.72
C PRO A 411 -1.39 -7.78 0.94
N GLY A 412 -1.42 -6.79 0.06
CA GLY A 412 -0.62 -5.57 0.20
C GLY A 412 -1.18 -4.57 1.21
N PHE A 413 -2.42 -4.74 1.69
CA PHE A 413 -3.07 -3.84 2.65
C PHE A 413 -3.02 -4.39 4.07
N GLY A 414 -2.44 -3.63 5.00
CA GLY A 414 -2.28 -4.04 6.39
C GLY A 414 -1.64 -5.42 6.51
N THR A 415 -2.23 -6.29 7.35
CA THR A 415 -1.81 -7.68 7.49
C THR A 415 -2.78 -8.58 6.72
N GLY A 416 -2.38 -9.04 5.53
CA GLY A 416 -3.17 -10.00 4.74
C GLY A 416 -4.49 -9.44 4.23
N GLY A 417 -4.56 -8.13 3.95
CA GLY A 417 -5.76 -7.43 3.50
C GLY A 417 -6.60 -6.82 4.61
N LYS A 418 -6.14 -6.87 5.86
CA LYS A 418 -6.91 -6.46 7.04
C LYS A 418 -6.13 -5.48 7.90
N VAL A 419 -6.86 -4.56 8.52
CA VAL A 419 -6.36 -3.59 9.51
C VAL A 419 -7.35 -3.54 10.66
N THR A 420 -6.84 -3.51 11.88
CA THR A 420 -7.62 -3.12 13.06
C THR A 420 -6.96 -1.94 13.76
N THR A 421 -7.77 -1.02 14.29
CA THR A 421 -7.31 0.20 14.96
C THR A 421 -8.03 0.36 16.28
N ASP A 422 -7.25 0.42 17.35
CA ASP A 422 -7.71 0.61 18.72
C ASP A 422 -7.35 2.04 19.16
N PHE A 423 -8.35 2.83 19.55
CA PHE A 423 -8.16 4.22 19.96
C PHE A 423 -7.80 4.35 21.45
N ALA A 424 -8.20 3.40 22.32
CA ALA A 424 -7.97 3.52 23.77
C ALA A 424 -8.18 2.23 24.60
N SER A 425 -8.10 1.05 24.00
CA SER A 425 -8.40 -0.27 24.56
C SER A 425 -9.82 -0.41 25.11
N HIS A 426 -10.78 0.19 24.41
CA HIS A 426 -12.20 0.15 24.71
C HIS A 426 -13.00 -0.26 23.47
N TYR A 427 -14.31 -0.05 23.46
CA TYR A 427 -15.15 -0.37 22.31
C TYR A 427 -15.11 0.76 21.28
N ASP A 428 -14.62 0.44 20.09
CA ASP A 428 -14.52 1.31 18.93
C ASP A 428 -15.32 0.69 17.77
N TYR A 429 -16.25 1.46 17.22
CA TYR A 429 -17.10 1.03 16.11
C TYR A 429 -16.93 1.97 14.94
N ALA A 430 -16.48 1.45 13.79
CA ALA A 430 -16.54 2.22 12.55
C ALA A 430 -17.92 2.08 11.92
N ASP A 431 -18.51 3.19 11.53
CA ASP A 431 -19.85 3.23 10.95
C ASP A 431 -19.83 3.58 9.47
N SER A 432 -18.86 4.40 9.04
CA SER A 432 -18.83 4.95 7.69
C SER A 432 -17.42 5.09 7.14
N VAL A 433 -17.27 4.83 5.84
CA VAL A 433 -16.00 4.98 5.11
C VAL A 433 -16.18 5.83 3.87
N ALA A 434 -15.23 6.74 3.63
CA ALA A 434 -15.15 7.54 2.42
C ALA A 434 -13.71 7.61 1.90
N ILE A 435 -13.56 7.68 0.58
CA ILE A 435 -12.25 7.77 -0.09
C ILE A 435 -12.01 9.22 -0.54
N GLN A 436 -10.89 9.79 -0.13
CA GLN A 436 -10.44 11.10 -0.57
C GLN A 436 -9.94 11.05 -2.03
N ALA A 437 -9.97 12.20 -2.71
CA ALA A 437 -9.54 12.30 -4.11
C ALA A 437 -8.06 11.92 -4.33
N ASP A 438 -7.23 12.00 -3.30
CA ASP A 438 -5.83 11.56 -3.31
C ASP A 438 -5.65 10.08 -2.97
N GLY A 439 -6.75 9.33 -2.88
CA GLY A 439 -6.79 7.91 -2.61
C GLY A 439 -6.87 7.54 -1.13
N LYS A 440 -6.62 8.46 -0.18
CA LYS A 440 -6.66 8.16 1.27
C LYS A 440 -8.04 7.71 1.74
N ILE A 441 -8.08 6.78 2.69
CA ILE A 441 -9.34 6.30 3.28
C ILE A 441 -9.60 7.05 4.57
N ILE A 442 -10.78 7.65 4.70
CA ILE A 442 -11.32 8.18 5.95
C ILE A 442 -12.36 7.20 6.47
N VAL A 443 -12.20 6.79 7.72
CA VAL A 443 -13.20 6.03 8.46
C VAL A 443 -13.69 6.88 9.62
N ALA A 444 -15.00 6.95 9.79
CA ALA A 444 -15.65 7.62 10.92
C ALA A 444 -16.53 6.63 11.68
N GLY A 445 -16.69 6.91 12.97
CA GLY A 445 -17.37 6.04 13.91
C GLY A 445 -17.34 6.64 15.30
N ASN A 446 -17.46 5.79 16.32
CA ASN A 446 -17.35 6.19 17.71
C ASN A 446 -16.38 5.33 18.52
N THR A 447 -15.75 5.95 19.51
CA THR A 447 -14.89 5.30 20.51
C THR A 447 -15.44 5.54 21.91
N PHE A 448 -15.40 4.53 22.77
CA PHE A 448 -15.80 4.63 24.17
C PHE A 448 -14.61 4.98 25.08
N ASN A 449 -14.62 6.13 25.74
CA ASN A 449 -13.49 6.54 26.59
C ASN A 449 -13.57 6.05 28.06
N GLY A 450 -14.48 5.11 28.36
CA GLY A 450 -14.78 4.66 29.72
C GLY A 450 -15.96 5.37 30.38
N THR A 451 -16.43 6.50 29.83
CA THR A 451 -17.57 7.27 30.37
C THR A 451 -18.65 7.61 29.33
N ASN A 452 -18.27 7.89 28.10
CA ASN A 452 -19.18 8.20 26.99
C ASN A 452 -18.56 7.77 25.65
N ASN A 453 -19.39 7.78 24.59
CA ASN A 453 -18.92 7.61 23.22
C ASN A 453 -18.52 8.98 22.65
N ASN A 454 -17.46 9.04 21.86
CA ASN A 454 -17.02 10.24 21.12
C ASN A 454 -16.88 9.93 19.63
N PHE A 455 -17.04 10.90 18.71
CA PHE A 455 -16.68 10.65 17.31
C PHE A 455 -15.18 10.38 17.25
N ALA A 456 -14.88 9.33 16.50
CA ALA A 456 -13.55 8.92 16.14
C ALA A 456 -13.42 8.95 14.62
N LEU A 457 -12.31 9.49 14.14
CA LEU A 457 -11.90 9.39 12.75
C LEU A 457 -10.52 8.75 12.69
N ALA A 458 -10.35 7.81 11.77
CA ALA A 458 -9.05 7.28 11.39
C ALA A 458 -8.82 7.56 9.89
N ARG A 459 -7.61 7.98 9.53
CA ARG A 459 -7.18 8.10 8.14
C ARG A 459 -6.12 7.06 7.82
N TYR A 460 -6.35 6.29 6.77
CA TYR A 460 -5.45 5.23 6.32
C TYR A 460 -4.82 5.56 4.97
N LEU A 461 -3.59 5.11 4.81
CA LEU A 461 -2.83 5.23 3.58
C LEU A 461 -3.22 4.12 2.59
N VAL A 462 -3.29 4.47 1.32
CA VAL A 462 -3.68 3.56 0.22
C VAL A 462 -2.73 3.67 -0.98
N GLU A 463 -1.65 4.41 -0.73
CA GLU A 463 -0.53 4.94 -1.52
C GLU A 463 -0.40 6.47 -1.40
N SER A 464 0.86 6.93 -1.39
CA SER A 464 1.22 8.32 -1.64
C SER A 464 1.03 8.61 -3.14
N PRO A 465 0.60 9.81 -3.56
CA PRO A 465 0.64 10.25 -4.96
C PRO A 465 2.05 10.42 -5.54
N ASN A 466 3.07 9.77 -4.95
CA ASN A 466 4.41 9.65 -5.49
C ASN A 466 4.93 8.26 -5.13
N PRO A 467 5.19 7.35 -6.09
CA PRO A 467 6.16 6.30 -5.83
C PRO A 467 7.47 7.05 -5.61
N SER A 468 7.94 7.15 -4.36
CA SER A 468 9.35 7.47 -4.19
C SER A 468 10.09 6.42 -5.00
N PRO A 469 11.00 6.80 -5.90
CA PRO A 469 11.83 5.82 -6.56
C PRO A 469 12.57 5.01 -5.49
N GLY A 470 12.22 3.72 -5.36
CA GLY A 470 12.76 2.86 -4.31
C GLY A 470 11.79 2.26 -3.30
N GLY A 471 10.47 2.48 -3.36
CA GLY A 471 9.54 1.75 -2.49
C GLY A 471 9.59 0.23 -2.71
N THR A 472 9.80 -0.55 -1.63
CA THR A 472 9.93 -2.01 -1.69
C THR A 472 8.86 -2.66 -0.81
N MET A 473 7.82 -3.19 -1.44
CA MET A 473 6.62 -3.73 -0.77
C MET A 473 6.72 -5.23 -0.49
N PRO A 474 6.07 -5.76 0.57
CA PRO A 474 5.99 -7.20 0.82
C PRO A 474 5.37 -7.97 -0.34
N GLY A 475 5.85 -9.18 -0.57
CA GLY A 475 5.37 -10.03 -1.66
C GLY A 475 6.46 -10.95 -2.20
N SER A 476 6.07 -11.84 -3.12
CA SER A 476 7.01 -12.70 -3.84
C SER A 476 7.40 -12.10 -5.20
N ASN A 477 8.65 -12.30 -5.62
CA ASN A 477 9.21 -11.79 -6.88
C ASN A 477 9.06 -10.27 -7.06
N VAL A 478 9.34 -9.51 -6.00
CA VAL A 478 9.16 -8.05 -5.98
C VAL A 478 10.27 -7.38 -6.78
N THR A 479 9.91 -6.64 -7.83
CA THR A 479 10.87 -5.90 -8.65
C THR A 479 10.88 -4.41 -8.29
N VAL A 480 12.06 -3.83 -8.09
CA VAL A 480 12.26 -2.42 -7.71
C VAL A 480 13.29 -1.77 -8.62
N GLN A 481 13.01 -0.54 -9.06
CA GLN A 481 13.91 0.30 -9.85
C GLN A 481 14.15 1.63 -9.14
N PRO A 482 15.10 1.70 -8.19
CA PRO A 482 15.39 2.96 -7.50
C PRO A 482 15.96 4.00 -8.46
N VAL A 483 15.68 5.28 -8.22
CA VAL A 483 16.30 6.41 -8.95
C VAL A 483 17.45 6.94 -8.11
N ASP A 484 18.60 7.10 -8.75
CA ASP A 484 19.74 7.78 -8.17
C ASP A 484 19.44 9.29 -8.05
N PRO A 485 19.44 9.85 -6.83
CA PRO A 485 19.12 11.27 -6.62
C PRO A 485 20.15 12.21 -7.24
N ASN A 486 21.38 11.75 -7.50
CA ASN A 486 22.43 12.59 -8.08
C ASN A 486 22.28 12.77 -9.59
N THR A 487 21.78 11.74 -10.27
CA THR A 487 21.71 11.70 -11.75
C THR A 487 20.29 11.73 -12.29
N ASN A 488 19.29 11.49 -11.43
CA ASN A 488 17.88 11.32 -11.78
C ASN A 488 17.66 10.22 -12.82
N THR A 489 18.43 9.13 -12.72
CA THR A 489 18.33 7.94 -13.57
C THR A 489 18.09 6.69 -12.71
N SER A 490 17.58 5.61 -13.31
CA SER A 490 17.41 4.30 -12.66
C SER A 490 18.41 3.27 -13.21
N PRO A 491 19.69 3.33 -12.79
CA PRO A 491 20.71 2.47 -13.37
C PRO A 491 20.63 1.01 -12.89
N VAL A 492 19.83 0.72 -11.86
CA VAL A 492 19.74 -0.59 -11.23
C VAL A 492 18.29 -1.09 -11.23
N THR A 493 18.11 -2.37 -11.51
CA THR A 493 16.88 -3.12 -11.29
C THR A 493 17.15 -4.24 -10.29
N LEU A 494 16.32 -4.36 -9.26
CA LEU A 494 16.43 -5.39 -8.23
C LEU A 494 15.19 -6.26 -8.26
N THR A 495 15.34 -7.57 -8.16
CA THR A 495 14.24 -8.52 -7.98
C THR A 495 14.48 -9.33 -6.70
N PHE A 496 13.61 -9.15 -5.71
CA PHE A 496 13.64 -9.87 -4.44
C PHE A 496 12.78 -11.14 -4.58
N ASP A 497 13.31 -12.30 -4.19
CA ASP A 497 12.52 -13.54 -4.15
C ASP A 497 11.29 -13.38 -3.24
N ASN A 498 11.49 -12.84 -2.03
CA ASN A 498 10.42 -12.58 -1.07
C ASN A 498 10.75 -11.38 -0.17
N VAL A 499 9.87 -10.38 -0.15
CA VAL A 499 9.91 -9.25 0.78
C VAL A 499 8.94 -9.54 1.94
N THR A 500 9.47 -9.62 3.16
CA THR A 500 8.73 -9.95 4.38
C THR A 500 8.23 -8.74 5.13
N ARG A 501 8.88 -7.58 4.94
CA ARG A 501 8.49 -6.30 5.53
C ARG A 501 8.76 -5.16 4.57
N SER A 502 7.82 -4.23 4.45
CA SER A 502 7.97 -3.04 3.63
C SER A 502 9.22 -2.25 4.02
N GLY A 503 9.76 -1.52 3.05
CA GLY A 503 10.83 -0.58 3.26
C GLY A 503 11.14 0.22 2.00
N SER A 504 12.33 0.78 1.97
CA SER A 504 12.85 1.54 0.84
C SER A 504 14.18 0.97 0.42
N THR A 505 14.32 0.68 -0.87
CA THR A 505 15.57 0.34 -1.53
C THR A 505 16.05 1.56 -2.30
N THR A 506 17.26 2.03 -2.02
CA THR A 506 17.84 3.22 -2.66
C THR A 506 19.07 2.84 -3.47
N VAL A 507 19.42 3.71 -4.42
CA VAL A 507 20.71 3.65 -5.12
C VAL A 507 21.32 5.04 -5.15
N THR A 508 22.64 5.14 -4.98
CA THR A 508 23.40 6.38 -5.22
C THR A 508 24.67 6.03 -6.00
N THR A 509 24.94 6.73 -7.10
CA THR A 509 26.19 6.54 -7.85
C THR A 509 27.30 7.47 -7.39
N SER A 510 28.54 6.99 -7.44
CA SER A 510 29.73 7.74 -7.02
C SER A 510 30.93 7.41 -7.92
N GLY A 511 31.78 8.41 -8.19
CA GLY A 511 33.07 8.21 -8.86
C GLY A 511 34.21 7.76 -7.93
N THR A 512 33.95 7.69 -6.63
CA THR A 512 34.92 7.28 -5.60
C THR A 512 34.35 6.14 -4.77
N GLY A 513 35.17 5.14 -4.48
CA GLY A 513 34.80 3.96 -3.70
C GLY A 513 36.04 3.23 -3.19
N THR A 514 35.86 2.01 -2.69
CA THR A 514 36.99 1.17 -2.27
C THR A 514 37.80 0.72 -3.49
N PRO A 515 39.13 0.54 -3.35
CA PRO A 515 39.98 0.14 -4.47
C PRO A 515 39.43 -1.11 -5.17
N PRO A 516 39.47 -1.18 -6.53
CA PRO A 516 39.04 -2.35 -7.27
C PRO A 516 39.73 -3.65 -6.80
N PRO A 517 39.10 -4.82 -7.02
CA PRO A 517 39.76 -6.11 -6.82
C PRO A 517 41.09 -6.19 -7.61
N ASN A 518 42.07 -6.93 -7.11
CA ASN A 518 43.33 -7.15 -7.82
C ASN A 518 43.07 -7.73 -9.21
N GLY A 519 43.69 -7.14 -10.24
CA GLY A 519 43.50 -7.58 -11.63
C GLY A 519 42.24 -7.03 -12.31
N PHE A 520 41.51 -6.10 -11.68
CA PHE A 520 40.29 -5.51 -12.24
C PHE A 520 40.35 -3.98 -12.22
N LYS A 521 39.62 -3.35 -13.14
CA LYS A 521 39.36 -1.90 -13.12
C LYS A 521 37.92 -1.57 -13.42
N LEU A 522 37.51 -0.39 -12.97
CA LEU A 522 36.29 0.23 -13.44
C LEU A 522 36.43 0.73 -14.87
N GLY A 523 35.29 0.92 -15.54
CA GLY A 523 35.22 1.61 -16.81
C GLY A 523 35.46 3.11 -16.68
N ASN A 524 35.34 3.83 -17.79
CA ASN A 524 35.52 5.27 -17.87
C ASN A 524 34.20 5.96 -18.28
N PRO A 525 33.63 6.87 -17.45
CA PRO A 525 34.10 7.25 -16.11
C PRO A 525 33.95 6.11 -15.08
N PRO A 526 34.74 6.12 -13.98
CA PRO A 526 34.56 5.15 -12.91
C PRO A 526 33.23 5.40 -12.19
N VAL A 527 32.45 4.33 -11.96
CA VAL A 527 31.16 4.40 -11.28
C VAL A 527 31.02 3.24 -10.29
N TYR A 528 30.73 3.58 -9.04
CA TYR A 528 30.28 2.67 -8.00
C TYR A 528 28.79 2.89 -7.72
N TYR A 529 28.09 1.83 -7.32
CA TYR A 529 26.66 1.84 -7.00
C TYR A 529 26.49 1.50 -5.52
N HIS A 530 26.12 2.48 -4.71
CA HIS A 530 25.74 2.26 -3.32
C HIS A 530 24.27 1.87 -3.28
N ILE A 531 23.98 0.60 -2.99
CA ILE A 531 22.61 0.09 -2.87
C ILE A 531 22.36 -0.20 -1.40
N GLU A 532 21.24 0.31 -0.88
CA GLU A 532 20.81 0.07 0.49
C GLU A 532 19.33 -0.34 0.48
N THR A 533 18.91 -1.12 1.47
CA THR A 533 17.48 -1.39 1.69
C THR A 533 17.13 -1.40 3.17
N THR A 534 15.97 -0.84 3.50
CA THR A 534 15.34 -0.99 4.82
C THR A 534 14.27 -2.08 4.85
N ALA A 535 13.90 -2.63 3.69
CA ALA A 535 12.91 -3.70 3.58
C ALA A 535 13.43 -4.99 4.23
N GLY A 536 12.56 -5.70 4.92
CA GLY A 536 12.85 -7.08 5.35
C GLY A 536 12.65 -8.01 4.17
N PHE A 537 13.59 -8.90 3.91
CA PHE A 537 13.49 -9.87 2.83
C PHE A 537 14.15 -11.19 3.22
N ASP A 538 13.65 -12.28 2.64
CA ASP A 538 14.19 -13.63 2.76
C ASP A 538 14.52 -14.15 1.37
N GLY A 539 15.60 -14.92 1.24
CA GLY A 539 16.04 -15.47 -0.03
C GLY A 539 17.10 -14.63 -0.74
N GLN A 540 17.24 -14.82 -2.05
CA GLN A 540 18.22 -14.13 -2.86
C GLN A 540 17.62 -12.86 -3.49
N VAL A 541 18.50 -11.95 -3.91
CA VAL A 541 18.13 -10.76 -4.68
C VAL A 541 18.93 -10.78 -5.97
N HIS A 542 18.21 -10.74 -7.08
CA HIS A 542 18.78 -10.59 -8.41
C HIS A 542 18.97 -9.11 -8.73
N VAL A 543 20.21 -8.67 -8.93
CA VAL A 543 20.61 -7.28 -9.16
C VAL A 543 21.09 -7.13 -10.58
N CYS A 544 20.46 -6.28 -11.37
CA CYS A 544 20.84 -5.96 -12.73
C CYS A 544 21.25 -4.49 -12.85
N ILE A 545 22.47 -4.24 -13.32
CA ILE A 545 23.03 -2.90 -13.51
C ILE A 545 23.16 -2.60 -15.01
N SER A 546 22.58 -1.48 -15.42
CA SER A 546 22.85 -0.89 -16.74
C SER A 546 24.16 -0.13 -16.69
N TYR A 547 25.12 -0.53 -17.52
CA TYR A 547 26.40 0.16 -17.67
C TYR A 547 26.43 1.06 -18.92
N SER A 548 25.25 1.43 -19.42
CA SER A 548 25.11 2.40 -20.51
C SER A 548 25.77 3.73 -20.16
N GLY A 549 26.67 4.21 -21.02
CA GLY A 549 27.42 5.46 -20.80
C GLY A 549 28.78 5.26 -20.11
N ILE A 550 29.13 4.03 -19.73
CA ILE A 550 30.47 3.68 -19.22
C ILE A 550 31.23 2.96 -20.33
N SER A 551 32.46 3.41 -20.63
CA SER A 551 33.33 2.79 -21.62
C SER A 551 34.26 1.77 -20.98
N PHE A 552 34.29 0.55 -21.53
CA PHE A 552 35.23 -0.50 -21.17
C PHE A 552 36.10 -0.87 -22.39
N GLY A 553 37.32 -1.35 -22.14
CA GLY A 553 38.19 -1.89 -23.18
C GLY A 553 37.73 -3.26 -23.70
N ASN A 554 37.18 -4.11 -22.83
CA ASN A 554 36.57 -5.39 -23.21
C ASN A 554 35.25 -5.63 -22.48
N GLU A 555 34.13 -5.39 -23.15
CA GLU A 555 32.79 -5.58 -22.58
C GLU A 555 32.34 -7.05 -22.52
N ASN A 556 33.01 -7.98 -23.22
CA ASN A 556 32.60 -9.39 -23.20
C ASN A 556 32.98 -10.10 -21.90
N ASP A 557 33.76 -9.45 -21.05
CA ASP A 557 34.36 -10.07 -19.87
C ASP A 557 34.18 -9.20 -18.61
N LEU A 558 33.10 -8.43 -18.59
CA LEU A 558 32.75 -7.65 -17.40
C LEU A 558 32.34 -8.58 -16.26
N ARG A 559 32.59 -8.11 -15.04
CA ARG A 559 32.19 -8.76 -13.78
C ARG A 559 31.47 -7.77 -12.88
N LEU A 560 30.37 -8.22 -12.29
CA LEU A 560 29.65 -7.51 -11.26
C LEU A 560 30.19 -7.96 -9.91
N PHE A 561 30.86 -7.07 -9.20
CA PHE A 561 31.34 -7.34 -7.85
C PHE A 561 30.49 -6.60 -6.81
N HIS A 562 30.32 -7.25 -5.66
CA HIS A 562 29.66 -6.74 -4.46
C HIS A 562 30.64 -6.78 -3.27
N GLU A 563 30.67 -5.72 -2.46
CA GLU A 563 31.59 -5.64 -1.32
C GLU A 563 30.99 -6.29 -0.06
N THR A 564 31.68 -7.31 0.46
CA THR A 564 31.29 -7.99 1.70
C THR A 564 32.23 -7.61 2.86
N SER A 565 31.93 -8.08 4.07
CA SER A 565 32.85 -7.93 5.22
C SER A 565 34.23 -8.55 5.01
N THR A 566 34.39 -9.44 4.01
CA THR A 566 35.65 -10.08 3.63
C THR A 566 36.31 -9.44 2.39
N GLY A 567 35.74 -8.36 1.85
CA GLY A 567 36.17 -7.71 0.61
C GLY A 567 35.24 -7.99 -0.57
N TRP A 568 35.69 -7.63 -1.77
CA TRP A 568 34.95 -7.82 -3.02
C TRP A 568 34.71 -9.30 -3.34
N GLN A 569 33.46 -9.64 -3.67
CA GLN A 569 33.04 -10.94 -4.17
C GLN A 569 32.39 -10.80 -5.54
N ASP A 570 32.71 -11.71 -6.46
CA ASP A 570 32.10 -11.77 -7.78
C ASP A 570 30.67 -12.33 -7.65
N ALA A 571 29.69 -11.53 -8.07
CA ALA A 571 28.29 -11.87 -8.03
C ALA A 571 27.73 -12.18 -9.44
N THR A 572 28.55 -12.17 -10.49
CA THR A 572 28.10 -12.24 -11.88
C THR A 572 27.36 -13.54 -12.18
N ASP A 573 26.12 -13.43 -12.69
CA ASP A 573 25.33 -14.60 -13.04
C ASP A 573 25.74 -15.20 -14.40
N PRO A 574 25.58 -16.52 -14.60
CA PRO A 574 25.82 -17.15 -15.89
C PRO A 574 24.98 -16.51 -17.01
N GLY A 575 25.62 -16.17 -18.13
CA GLY A 575 24.97 -15.54 -19.28
C GLY A 575 25.10 -14.03 -19.33
N TYR A 576 25.72 -13.41 -18.34
CA TYR A 576 26.09 -11.99 -18.34
C TYR A 576 27.61 -11.80 -18.54
N PRO A 577 28.05 -10.62 -19.05
CA PRO A 577 27.27 -9.44 -19.42
C PRO A 577 26.45 -9.61 -20.72
N ASP A 578 25.29 -8.96 -20.79
CA ASP A 578 24.54 -8.74 -22.03
C ASP A 578 25.09 -7.48 -22.71
N THR A 579 25.98 -7.68 -23.68
CA THR A 579 26.66 -6.59 -24.41
C THR A 579 25.75 -5.87 -25.41
N VAL A 580 24.60 -6.45 -25.77
CA VAL A 580 23.61 -5.83 -26.66
C VAL A 580 22.78 -4.81 -25.89
N ASN A 581 22.25 -5.20 -24.74
CA ASN A 581 21.42 -4.33 -23.90
C ASN A 581 22.23 -3.51 -22.89
N LYS A 582 23.55 -3.72 -22.80
CA LYS A 582 24.47 -3.05 -21.86
C LYS A 582 24.07 -3.27 -20.40
N VAL A 583 23.73 -4.51 -20.06
CA VAL A 583 23.30 -4.92 -18.71
C VAL A 583 24.19 -6.04 -18.19
N ILE A 584 24.54 -5.98 -16.92
CA ILE A 584 25.18 -7.09 -16.19
C ILE A 584 24.34 -7.40 -14.96
N CYS A 585 24.05 -8.67 -14.71
CA CYS A 585 23.28 -9.09 -13.55
C CYS A 585 24.06 -10.06 -12.67
N GLY A 586 23.63 -10.14 -11.42
CA GLY A 586 24.19 -11.01 -10.41
C GLY A 586 23.26 -11.25 -9.25
N THR A 587 23.48 -12.35 -8.54
CA THR A 587 22.63 -12.77 -7.42
C THR A 587 23.36 -12.59 -6.08
N VAL A 588 22.73 -11.88 -5.15
CA VAL A 588 23.31 -11.56 -3.83
C VAL A 588 22.34 -11.86 -2.68
N SER A 589 22.87 -11.89 -1.45
CA SER A 589 22.08 -12.02 -0.22
C SER A 589 22.25 -10.83 0.74
N SER A 590 22.94 -9.78 0.31
CA SER A 590 23.17 -8.57 1.09
C SER A 590 23.44 -7.37 0.18
N PHE A 591 23.28 -6.16 0.71
CA PHE A 591 23.49 -4.92 -0.02
C PHE A 591 24.63 -4.11 0.59
N SER A 592 25.43 -3.49 -0.27
CA SER A 592 26.48 -2.53 0.10
C SER A 592 26.91 -1.76 -1.17
N LEU A 593 28.21 -1.65 -1.40
CA LEU A 593 28.82 -1.13 -2.60
C LEU A 593 28.91 -2.20 -3.71
N PHE A 594 28.51 -1.81 -4.91
CA PHE A 594 28.67 -2.60 -6.13
C PHE A 594 29.53 -1.86 -7.16
N GLY A 595 30.16 -2.62 -8.05
CA GLY A 595 30.85 -2.07 -9.21
C GLY A 595 30.84 -3.04 -10.39
N VAL A 596 30.86 -2.47 -11.58
CA VAL A 596 31.04 -3.22 -12.84
C VAL A 596 32.48 -3.05 -13.26
N PHE A 597 33.22 -4.15 -13.27
CA PHE A 597 34.66 -4.16 -13.51
C PHE A 597 34.99 -4.91 -14.78
N GLU A 598 35.99 -4.44 -15.51
CA GLU A 598 36.66 -5.23 -16.54
C GLU A 598 37.95 -5.82 -15.99
N GLU A 599 38.26 -7.04 -16.45
CA GLU A 599 39.53 -7.68 -16.16
C GLU A 599 40.66 -6.86 -16.80
N GLN A 600 41.65 -6.48 -15.98
CA GLN A 600 42.88 -5.86 -16.45
C GLN A 600 43.87 -6.95 -16.83
N GLY A 601 44.03 -7.16 -18.13
CA GLY A 601 45.22 -7.81 -18.65
C GLY A 601 46.47 -7.07 -18.19
N TYR A 602 47.52 -7.83 -17.91
CA TYR A 602 48.80 -7.32 -17.48
C TYR A 602 49.54 -6.60 -18.61
N SER A 603 50.19 -5.49 -18.28
CA SER A 603 51.08 -4.83 -19.23
C SER A 603 52.50 -5.38 -19.10
N PHE A 604 52.87 -6.30 -19.99
CA PHE A 604 54.23 -6.81 -20.11
C PHE A 604 55.15 -5.76 -20.71
N THR A 605 56.11 -5.28 -19.91
CA THR A 605 57.06 -4.21 -20.31
C THR A 605 58.16 -4.66 -21.28
N GLY A 606 58.24 -5.97 -21.56
CA GLY A 606 59.32 -6.59 -22.32
C GLY A 606 60.26 -7.41 -21.43
N PHE A 607 61.04 -8.27 -22.08
CA PHE A 607 62.20 -8.90 -21.46
C PHE A 607 63.29 -7.84 -21.22
N LEU A 608 63.99 -7.98 -20.09
CA LEU A 608 65.07 -7.09 -19.68
C LEU A 608 66.45 -7.71 -19.91
N PRO A 609 67.53 -6.89 -20.03
CA PRO A 609 68.89 -7.37 -20.20
C PRO A 609 69.28 -8.47 -19.18
N PRO A 610 69.97 -9.54 -19.62
CA PRO A 610 70.70 -9.65 -20.89
C PRO A 610 69.87 -10.14 -22.09
N LEU A 611 68.55 -10.31 -21.93
CA LEU A 611 67.69 -10.73 -23.04
C LEU A 611 67.27 -9.51 -23.87
N GLU A 612 67.25 -9.70 -25.18
CA GLU A 612 66.63 -8.80 -26.14
C GLU A 612 65.25 -9.34 -26.54
N ASN A 613 64.31 -8.42 -26.76
CA ASN A 613 62.94 -8.74 -27.12
C ASN A 613 62.84 -9.23 -28.58
N PRO A 614 61.80 -10.02 -28.92
CA PRO A 614 61.47 -10.35 -30.30
C PRO A 614 61.48 -9.13 -31.24
N PRO A 615 61.93 -9.29 -32.49
CA PRO A 615 62.24 -10.56 -33.17
C PRO A 615 63.68 -11.08 -32.94
N VAL A 616 64.44 -10.52 -31.99
CA VAL A 616 65.85 -10.90 -31.79
C VAL A 616 65.99 -12.35 -31.31
N GLN A 617 66.95 -13.07 -31.90
CA GLN A 617 67.34 -14.40 -31.48
C GLN A 617 68.51 -14.32 -30.49
N ASN A 618 68.23 -14.54 -29.21
CA ASN A 618 69.20 -14.49 -28.13
C ASN A 618 70.17 -15.68 -28.22
N ALA A 619 71.48 -15.43 -28.16
CA ALA A 619 72.49 -16.49 -28.13
C ALA A 619 72.85 -16.84 -26.68
N ALA A 620 72.74 -18.11 -26.31
CA ALA A 620 73.16 -18.60 -24.99
C ALA A 620 73.91 -19.93 -25.12
N LYS A 621 74.70 -20.28 -24.11
CA LYS A 621 75.45 -21.54 -24.11
C LYS A 621 74.59 -22.66 -23.51
N ALA A 622 74.51 -23.80 -24.20
CA ALA A 622 73.75 -24.95 -23.70
C ALA A 622 74.33 -25.48 -22.37
N GLY A 623 73.46 -25.89 -21.45
CA GLY A 623 73.86 -26.39 -20.12
C GLY A 623 74.15 -25.30 -19.09
N GLN A 624 73.92 -24.03 -19.42
CA GLN A 624 74.01 -22.90 -18.49
C GLN A 624 72.63 -22.43 -18.06
N THR A 625 72.55 -21.78 -16.90
CA THR A 625 71.33 -21.09 -16.46
C THR A 625 71.17 -19.79 -17.24
N ILE A 626 70.00 -19.58 -17.81
CA ILE A 626 69.63 -18.33 -18.49
C ILE A 626 68.70 -17.53 -17.58
N PRO A 627 69.10 -16.33 -17.10
CA PRO A 627 68.23 -15.47 -16.30
C PRO A 627 67.22 -14.75 -17.21
N VAL A 628 65.95 -15.14 -17.12
CA VAL A 628 64.83 -14.47 -17.81
C VAL A 628 64.25 -13.43 -16.86
N LYS A 629 64.26 -12.15 -17.27
CA LYS A 629 63.79 -11.02 -16.44
C LYS A 629 62.75 -10.20 -17.17
N TRP A 630 61.75 -9.71 -16.43
CA TRP A 630 60.70 -8.82 -16.96
C TRP A 630 60.07 -7.99 -15.85
N GLN A 631 59.34 -6.95 -16.21
CA GLN A 631 58.43 -6.24 -15.31
C GLN A 631 57.01 -6.37 -15.84
N LEU A 632 56.07 -6.39 -14.91
CA LEU A 632 54.66 -6.50 -15.18
C LEU A 632 53.97 -5.32 -14.48
N LEU A 633 53.17 -4.56 -15.22
CA LEU A 633 52.42 -3.45 -14.66
C LEU A 633 50.94 -3.81 -14.56
N ASP A 634 50.30 -3.37 -13.49
CA ASP A 634 48.84 -3.25 -13.43
C ASP A 634 48.39 -2.09 -14.35
N GLY A 635 47.09 -1.99 -14.60
CA GLY A 635 46.57 -0.95 -15.47
C GLY A 635 46.45 0.44 -14.83
N SER A 636 46.92 0.63 -13.59
CA SER A 636 47.24 1.95 -13.03
C SER A 636 48.69 2.37 -13.32
N GLY A 637 49.50 1.47 -13.91
CA GLY A 637 50.93 1.65 -14.12
C GLY A 637 51.79 1.27 -12.91
N GLY A 638 51.20 0.66 -11.87
CA GLY A 638 51.90 0.13 -10.71
C GLY A 638 52.60 -1.21 -11.02
N TYR A 639 53.71 -1.50 -10.34
CA TYR A 639 54.42 -2.76 -10.54
C TYR A 639 53.73 -3.92 -9.80
N ILE A 640 53.45 -5.00 -10.51
CA ILE A 640 52.94 -6.24 -9.93
C ILE A 640 54.12 -7.02 -9.33
N SER A 641 54.00 -7.36 -8.04
CA SER A 641 55.08 -8.03 -7.29
C SER A 641 54.79 -9.48 -6.92
N ASN A 642 53.57 -9.98 -7.15
CA ASN A 642 53.16 -11.32 -6.75
C ASN A 642 53.59 -12.38 -7.79
N PRO A 643 54.47 -13.34 -7.48
CA PRO A 643 54.87 -14.39 -8.43
C PRO A 643 53.75 -15.33 -8.88
N ALA A 644 52.62 -15.40 -8.15
CA ALA A 644 51.50 -16.27 -8.49
C ALA A 644 50.84 -15.90 -9.84
N VAL A 645 51.04 -14.68 -10.34
CA VAL A 645 50.51 -14.21 -11.63
C VAL A 645 51.13 -14.93 -12.83
N VAL A 646 52.24 -15.67 -12.64
CA VAL A 646 52.86 -16.48 -13.69
C VAL A 646 52.26 -17.88 -13.66
N SER A 647 51.26 -18.11 -14.50
CA SER A 647 50.55 -19.40 -14.56
C SER A 647 51.41 -20.52 -15.16
N ALA A 648 52.29 -20.21 -16.12
CA ALA A 648 53.24 -21.19 -16.64
C ALA A 648 54.52 -20.56 -17.20
N THR A 649 55.61 -21.31 -17.09
CA THR A 649 56.87 -21.06 -17.82
C THR A 649 57.13 -22.26 -18.71
N LEU A 650 57.21 -22.04 -20.01
CA LEU A 650 57.22 -23.11 -21.01
C LEU A 650 58.39 -22.92 -21.96
N TYR A 651 58.84 -24.01 -22.57
CA TYR A 651 59.72 -23.93 -23.73
C TYR A 651 59.28 -24.91 -24.83
N ARG A 652 59.68 -24.63 -26.07
CA ARG A 652 59.52 -25.55 -27.20
C ARG A 652 60.71 -25.45 -28.15
N VAL A 653 61.07 -26.57 -28.79
CA VAL A 653 62.07 -26.61 -29.86
C VAL A 653 61.50 -25.92 -31.10
N VAL A 654 62.28 -25.07 -31.77
CA VAL A 654 61.88 -24.40 -33.02
C VAL A 654 63.01 -24.43 -34.05
N ALA A 655 62.68 -24.21 -35.33
CA ALA A 655 63.68 -24.03 -36.37
C ALA A 655 64.49 -22.74 -36.13
N CYS A 656 65.82 -22.81 -36.29
CA CYS A 656 66.70 -21.65 -36.08
C CYS A 656 66.50 -20.50 -37.07
N ASN A 657 65.64 -20.69 -38.08
CA ASN A 657 65.38 -19.75 -39.16
C ASN A 657 64.02 -19.04 -38.99
N GLY A 658 63.33 -19.24 -37.85
CA GLY A 658 62.08 -18.54 -37.52
C GLY A 658 60.80 -19.09 -38.16
N SER A 659 60.86 -20.15 -38.97
CA SER A 659 59.68 -20.74 -39.63
C SER A 659 59.55 -22.25 -39.34
N GLY A 660 58.55 -22.64 -38.54
CA GLY A 660 58.17 -24.05 -38.36
C GLY A 660 57.49 -24.33 -37.02
N SER A 661 56.42 -25.14 -37.05
CA SER A 661 55.72 -25.68 -35.88
C SER A 661 56.67 -26.58 -35.09
N GLY A 662 57.11 -26.08 -33.94
CA GLY A 662 57.92 -26.83 -32.99
C GLY A 662 57.17 -28.02 -32.37
N GLU A 663 57.90 -28.81 -31.60
CA GLU A 663 57.32 -29.79 -30.67
C GLU A 663 56.34 -29.11 -29.67
N ASN A 664 55.53 -29.92 -28.98
CA ASN A 664 54.62 -29.43 -27.94
C ASN A 664 55.37 -28.60 -26.88
N GLN A 665 54.72 -27.58 -26.34
CA GLN A 665 55.27 -26.81 -25.21
C GLN A 665 55.46 -27.72 -23.99
N VAL A 666 56.63 -27.63 -23.36
CA VAL A 666 57.00 -28.38 -22.16
C VAL A 666 57.29 -27.39 -21.03
N PRO A 667 56.91 -27.68 -19.77
CA PRO A 667 57.29 -26.86 -18.61
C PRO A 667 58.81 -26.66 -18.52
N ALA A 668 59.22 -25.42 -18.30
CA ALA A 668 60.61 -25.07 -18.06
C ALA A 668 61.04 -25.49 -16.65
N GLU A 669 62.30 -25.94 -16.53
CA GLU A 669 62.92 -26.27 -15.25
C GLU A 669 63.79 -25.12 -14.73
N THR A 670 64.01 -25.08 -13.41
CA THR A 670 64.85 -24.07 -12.78
C THR A 670 66.10 -24.62 -12.12
N SER A 671 67.17 -23.82 -12.11
CA SER A 671 68.43 -24.17 -11.43
C SER A 671 68.43 -23.67 -9.99
N GLY A 672 67.64 -24.29 -9.10
CA GLY A 672 67.57 -23.93 -7.67
C GLY A 672 66.22 -24.24 -7.00
N ALA A 673 66.16 -24.06 -5.67
CA ALA A 673 65.00 -24.39 -4.83
C ALA A 673 63.80 -23.42 -4.98
N SER A 674 63.99 -22.24 -5.59
CA SER A 674 62.93 -21.30 -5.95
C SER A 674 63.16 -20.80 -7.37
N GLY A 675 62.32 -21.25 -8.30
CA GLY A 675 62.52 -21.05 -9.74
C GLY A 675 62.15 -19.66 -10.27
N LEU A 676 61.14 -19.05 -9.66
CA LEU A 676 60.62 -17.73 -9.96
C LEU A 676 60.68 -16.88 -8.69
N ARG A 677 61.14 -15.63 -8.79
CA ARG A 677 61.10 -14.66 -7.69
C ARG A 677 60.85 -13.24 -8.20
N TYR A 678 60.40 -12.37 -7.31
CA TYR A 678 60.30 -10.93 -7.53
C TYR A 678 61.40 -10.19 -6.75
N ASP A 679 62.04 -9.22 -7.39
CA ASP A 679 63.04 -8.32 -6.81
C ASP A 679 62.41 -6.94 -6.60
N PHE A 680 62.24 -6.56 -5.32
CA PHE A 680 61.62 -5.30 -4.91
C PHE A 680 62.53 -4.08 -5.11
N GLU A 681 63.86 -4.24 -5.24
CA GLU A 681 64.75 -3.11 -5.47
C GLU A 681 64.70 -2.65 -6.92
N THR A 682 64.57 -3.61 -7.84
CA THR A 682 64.59 -3.35 -9.29
C THR A 682 63.20 -3.40 -9.93
N ASN A 683 62.18 -3.82 -9.18
CA ASN A 683 60.82 -4.09 -9.64
C ASN A 683 60.75 -5.10 -10.79
N GLN A 684 61.43 -6.24 -10.66
CA GLN A 684 61.56 -7.23 -11.73
C GLN A 684 61.27 -8.65 -11.24
N PHE A 685 60.58 -9.42 -12.07
CA PHE A 685 60.57 -10.87 -11.93
C PHE A 685 61.85 -11.45 -12.50
N ILE A 686 62.34 -12.52 -11.88
CA ILE A 686 63.53 -13.26 -12.32
C ILE A 686 63.23 -14.74 -12.30
N TYR A 687 63.26 -15.37 -13.47
CA TYR A 687 63.17 -16.81 -13.66
C TYR A 687 64.51 -17.36 -14.16
N ASN A 688 65.09 -18.30 -13.41
CA ASN A 688 66.39 -18.89 -13.74
C ASN A 688 66.21 -20.17 -14.55
N TRP A 689 66.07 -20.04 -15.87
CA TRP A 689 65.81 -21.16 -16.78
C TRP A 689 67.02 -22.08 -16.88
N LYS A 690 66.84 -23.34 -16.47
CA LYS A 690 67.85 -24.40 -16.57
C LYS A 690 67.81 -25.01 -17.97
N THR A 691 68.91 -24.87 -18.71
CA THR A 691 69.08 -25.51 -20.02
C THR A 691 69.93 -26.78 -19.91
N ASP A 692 69.72 -27.74 -20.82
CA ASP A 692 70.50 -28.99 -20.87
C ASP A 692 71.68 -28.89 -21.84
N LYS A 693 72.81 -29.56 -21.55
CA LYS A 693 73.98 -29.58 -22.43
C LYS A 693 73.69 -30.22 -23.79
N SER A 694 72.77 -31.18 -23.84
CA SER A 694 72.32 -31.84 -25.07
C SER A 694 71.55 -30.90 -26.02
N TRP A 695 71.21 -29.69 -25.58
CA TRP A 695 70.51 -28.69 -26.39
C TRP A 695 71.44 -27.88 -27.30
N THR A 696 72.75 -28.15 -27.26
CA THR A 696 73.76 -27.53 -28.13
C THR A 696 73.37 -27.64 -29.61
N GLY A 697 73.38 -26.52 -30.34
CA GLY A 697 73.06 -26.44 -31.77
C GLY A 697 71.56 -26.37 -32.10
N LYS A 698 70.67 -26.29 -31.10
CA LYS A 698 69.22 -26.20 -31.28
C LYS A 698 68.68 -24.81 -30.93
N CYS A 699 67.51 -24.49 -31.45
CA CYS A 699 66.81 -23.25 -31.19
C CYS A 699 65.50 -23.49 -30.43
N TYR A 700 65.17 -22.56 -29.54
CA TYR A 700 64.05 -22.70 -28.62
C TYR A 700 63.25 -21.41 -28.55
N THR A 701 61.96 -21.55 -28.27
CA THR A 701 61.13 -20.45 -27.75
C THR A 701 60.92 -20.70 -26.26
N PHE A 702 61.19 -19.70 -25.42
CA PHE A 702 60.77 -19.67 -24.03
C PHE A 702 59.52 -18.80 -23.93
N THR A 703 58.44 -19.31 -23.34
CA THR A 703 57.15 -18.64 -23.25
C THR A 703 56.77 -18.45 -21.78
N LEU A 704 56.50 -17.20 -21.40
CA LEU A 704 55.79 -16.84 -20.18
C LEU A 704 54.30 -16.87 -20.48
N ARG A 705 53.51 -17.53 -19.64
CA ARG A 705 52.06 -17.43 -19.61
C ARG A 705 51.66 -16.87 -18.24
N PHE A 706 50.79 -15.87 -18.26
CA PHE A 706 50.25 -15.25 -17.06
C PHE A 706 48.83 -15.77 -16.77
N ASP A 707 48.30 -15.53 -15.57
CA ASP A 707 46.96 -15.98 -15.17
C ASP A 707 45.82 -15.19 -15.81
N ASP A 708 46.10 -14.01 -16.38
CA ASP A 708 45.22 -13.27 -17.30
C ASP A 708 45.16 -13.87 -18.72
N GLY A 709 45.86 -14.99 -18.95
CA GLY A 709 45.93 -15.69 -20.23
C GLY A 709 46.92 -15.12 -21.26
N SER A 710 47.58 -13.99 -20.97
CA SER A 710 48.55 -13.40 -21.90
C SER A 710 49.85 -14.24 -22.00
N GLU A 711 50.43 -14.29 -23.21
CA GLU A 711 51.66 -15.04 -23.50
C GLU A 711 52.75 -14.16 -24.11
N HIS A 712 53.96 -14.29 -23.57
CA HIS A 712 55.12 -13.52 -24.04
C HIS A 712 56.31 -14.44 -24.25
N SER A 713 56.94 -14.36 -25.43
CA SER A 713 57.96 -15.32 -25.84
C SER A 713 59.29 -14.67 -26.19
N ALA A 714 60.39 -15.32 -25.82
CA ALA A 714 61.75 -14.98 -26.24
C ALA A 714 62.36 -16.12 -27.06
N TYR A 715 63.12 -15.77 -28.10
CA TYR A 715 63.75 -16.73 -29.01
C TYR A 715 65.22 -16.93 -28.64
N PHE A 716 65.67 -18.19 -28.64
CA PHE A 716 67.03 -18.57 -28.27
C PHE A 716 67.69 -19.46 -29.33
N SER A 717 68.98 -19.23 -29.56
CA SER A 717 69.91 -20.17 -30.20
C SER A 717 70.90 -20.65 -29.14
N LEU A 718 70.90 -21.95 -28.86
CA LEU A 718 71.79 -22.54 -27.86
C LEU A 718 73.06 -23.09 -28.54
N LYS A 719 74.22 -22.54 -28.19
CA LYS A 719 75.53 -22.87 -28.77
C LYS A 719 76.42 -23.66 -27.82
#